data_AF-A0A842W5W1-F1
#
_entry.id   AF-A0A842W5W1-F1
#
_cell.length_a   1.000
_cell.length_b   1.000
_cell.length_c   1.000
_cell.angle_alpha   90.00
_cell.angle_beta   90.00
_cell.angle_gamma   90.00
#
_symmetry.space_group_name_H-M   'P 1'
#
loop_
_entity.id
_entity.type
_entity.pdbx_description
1 polymer ?
#
loop_
_entity_poly.entity_id
_entity_poly.type
_entity_poly.pdbx_seq_one_letter_code
_entity_poly.pdbx_strand_id
1 'polypeptide(L)'
;MNIIPKQQKPERILDEGPLIELGQWYWYFDPENKSTELGCVTHIGSNYFKLSFPTQNEYHTIRIHMNDFNSLKIELNPNQVIQDNVQHYKNEVDNILNKIKQITARLGVSTRVGITDRHTATKASNNSLVCISQNDDPNQYKNDLIKTKEKDLPELFKEMEHNNKWLSAWLSAEAIPLKAVSDSVKGCLEEVDDRIFAVSLYAGLAEEVVQFADGKPADYGDKLHIMQRRCYMDEECLLDYRSGGMDFESLNEFNKWMAKPNNRDRILPFPRCLAAFKIRRNAKYYDYDGSLSKFIKINDANAKNTQTYLYIRNGDKLYFLRSDLNFNERIFPDPNVCDPSVPLMAKCNIKELEFMTVNEYEELSKIYAKEKAQYEKEEKERLKWFEENVGPRPEEEDFTLNEDGTVTYNQGKFTRIITKEDVNDNRWSHDCCDAAYYWYHNNIWRRKLDGAPYGGYHHKTKSKVYHKGFNPNKWFSFDQNTVYYDDGLKQIADKIKYYNRIALIVQGLFDRSEILHPHPPVQTWTAKGFEAAVTLIYDESKTLYNGEKPDFEAYRIKCNEYLGPHAVTIGQQKVYEEKMAEKENERQENDYRIRNPSNYNRYKPFGDPGPGLVAQIAKWMPKAHKAKFTWASRKQHWNLHSQSEYKYTTVTVEEKDLFCVDGYEKGDFIQFFKDPRTRAEYLKWAPILLAAEDYLAGKIKASIPISRDDVKSLQ
;
A
#
# COMPACT_ATOMS: atom_id res chain seq x y z
N MET A 1 -24.03 17.57 20.83
CA MET A 1 -23.57 17.55 19.42
C MET A 1 -24.45 18.49 18.61
N ASN A 2 -23.99 19.71 18.32
CA ASN A 2 -24.68 20.53 17.33
C ASN A 2 -24.53 19.81 15.99
N ILE A 3 -25.64 19.27 15.47
CA ILE A 3 -25.70 19.04 14.04
C ILE A 3 -25.48 20.41 13.43
N ILE A 4 -24.31 20.51 12.81
CA ILE A 4 -23.71 21.74 12.34
C ILE A 4 -24.82 22.49 11.59
N PRO A 5 -25.09 23.76 11.94
CA PRO A 5 -26.14 24.53 11.29
C PRO A 5 -25.91 24.40 9.79
N LYS A 6 -27.00 24.25 9.00
CA LYS A 6 -26.96 24.29 7.53
C LYS A 6 -25.82 25.22 7.13
N GLN A 7 -24.69 24.67 6.71
CA GLN A 7 -23.66 25.50 6.11
C GLN A 7 -24.39 26.06 4.91
N GLN A 8 -24.71 27.36 4.98
CA GLN A 8 -25.08 28.10 3.80
C GLN A 8 -24.01 27.70 2.80
N LYS A 9 -24.43 27.14 1.66
CA LYS A 9 -23.57 27.08 0.46
C LYS A 9 -22.79 28.38 0.48
N PRO A 10 -21.44 28.36 0.41
CA PRO A 10 -20.68 29.60 0.39
C PRO A 10 -21.39 30.50 -0.61
N GLU A 11 -22.01 31.58 -0.11
CA GLU A 11 -22.71 32.52 -0.97
C GLU A 11 -21.64 32.90 -1.97
N ARG A 12 -21.88 32.52 -3.22
CA ARG A 12 -21.03 32.92 -4.33
C ARG A 12 -21.05 34.44 -4.22
N ILE A 13 -19.97 35.04 -3.72
CA ILE A 13 -19.80 36.48 -3.81
C ILE A 13 -19.83 36.69 -5.31
N LEU A 14 -20.97 37.14 -5.81
CA LEU A 14 -21.13 37.63 -7.16
C LEU A 14 -20.41 38.99 -7.18
N ASP A 15 -19.11 38.96 -6.94
CA ASP A 15 -18.25 40.02 -7.38
C ASP A 15 -18.26 39.92 -8.90
N GLU A 16 -18.45 41.05 -9.56
CA GLU A 16 -18.54 41.25 -11.01
C GLU A 16 -17.18 40.98 -11.69
N GLY A 17 -16.53 39.88 -11.33
CA GLY A 17 -15.33 39.38 -11.97
C GLY A 17 -15.63 38.84 -13.37
N PRO A 18 -14.61 38.74 -14.23
CA PRO A 18 -14.76 38.27 -15.60
C PRO A 18 -15.42 36.89 -15.62
N LEU A 19 -16.49 36.76 -16.44
CA LEU A 19 -17.27 35.54 -16.63
C LEU A 19 -16.41 34.44 -17.27
N ILE A 20 -15.70 33.67 -16.44
CA ILE A 20 -15.06 32.43 -16.87
C ILE A 20 -16.15 31.38 -17.07
N GLU A 21 -16.20 30.78 -18.25
CA GLU A 21 -17.16 29.75 -18.59
C GLU A 21 -16.47 28.43 -18.92
N LEU A 22 -17.14 27.31 -18.63
CA LEU A 22 -16.67 25.98 -19.01
C LEU A 22 -16.56 25.89 -20.54
N GLY A 23 -15.44 25.37 -21.02
CA GLY A 23 -15.16 25.24 -22.45
C GLY A 23 -14.49 26.45 -23.10
N GLN A 24 -14.29 27.56 -22.38
CA GLN A 24 -13.50 28.70 -22.88
C GLN A 24 -12.00 28.36 -22.93
N TRP A 25 -11.28 28.98 -23.86
CA TRP A 25 -9.86 28.72 -24.10
C TRP A 25 -9.01 29.94 -23.76
N TYR A 26 -7.87 29.70 -23.12
CA TYR A 26 -6.93 30.72 -22.67
C TYR A 26 -5.50 30.34 -23.02
N TRP A 27 -4.70 31.35 -23.33
CA TRP A 27 -3.25 31.23 -23.41
C TRP A 27 -2.66 31.35 -22.01
N TYR A 28 -1.97 30.30 -21.58
CA TYR A 28 -1.23 30.23 -20.33
C TYR A 28 0.27 30.25 -20.62
N PHE A 29 1.03 31.04 -19.86
CA PHE A 29 2.49 31.01 -19.91
C PHE A 29 3.00 30.08 -18.82
N ASP A 30 3.65 28.99 -19.22
CA ASP A 30 4.33 28.08 -18.31
C ASP A 30 5.72 28.64 -17.97
N PRO A 31 5.97 29.09 -16.72
CA PRO A 31 7.26 29.62 -16.33
C PRO A 31 8.37 28.57 -16.28
N GLU A 32 8.04 27.28 -16.10
CA GLU A 32 9.04 26.20 -16.05
C GLU A 32 9.59 25.90 -17.44
N ASN A 33 8.71 25.75 -18.43
CA ASN A 33 9.08 25.46 -19.81
C ASN A 33 9.32 26.72 -20.67
N LYS A 34 9.00 27.91 -20.13
CA LYS A 34 9.05 29.20 -20.83
C LYS A 34 8.25 29.18 -22.15
N SER A 35 7.16 28.43 -22.19
CA SER A 35 6.28 28.24 -23.34
C SER A 35 4.90 28.85 -23.07
N THR A 36 4.23 29.29 -24.14
CA THR A 36 2.80 29.64 -24.08
C THR A 36 1.98 28.50 -24.66
N GLU A 37 1.01 28.03 -23.89
CA GLU A 37 0.16 26.89 -24.23
C GLU A 37 -1.32 27.28 -24.24
N LEU A 38 -2.08 26.68 -25.15
CA LEU A 38 -3.51 26.89 -25.27
C LEU A 38 -4.26 25.87 -24.40
N GLY A 39 -4.91 26.33 -23.35
CA GLY A 39 -5.63 25.50 -22.39
C GLY A 39 -7.14 25.76 -22.39
N CYS A 40 -7.93 24.70 -22.30
CA CYS A 40 -9.39 24.78 -22.17
C CYS A 40 -9.81 24.73 -20.70
N VAL A 41 -10.72 25.61 -20.29
CA VAL A 41 -11.35 25.56 -18.97
C VAL A 41 -12.23 24.31 -18.88
N THR A 42 -11.86 23.40 -18.00
CA THR A 42 -12.53 22.10 -17.81
C THR A 42 -13.22 21.95 -16.47
N HIS A 43 -12.88 22.79 -15.50
CA HIS A 43 -13.52 22.84 -14.19
C HIS A 43 -13.43 24.26 -13.63
N ILE A 44 -14.47 24.69 -12.92
CA ILE A 44 -14.52 25.97 -12.23
C ILE A 44 -14.89 25.66 -10.77
N GLY A 45 -13.93 25.91 -9.88
CA GLY A 45 -14.10 25.83 -8.43
C GLY A 45 -14.57 27.16 -7.84
N SER A 46 -14.59 27.23 -6.51
CA SER A 46 -14.94 28.45 -5.76
C SER A 46 -13.87 29.53 -5.86
N ASN A 47 -12.59 29.14 -5.90
CA ASN A 47 -11.44 30.04 -5.90
C ASN A 47 -10.38 29.69 -6.95
N TYR A 48 -10.65 28.71 -7.81
CA TYR A 48 -9.74 28.30 -8.88
C TYR A 48 -10.49 27.84 -10.13
N PHE A 49 -9.79 27.74 -11.24
CA PHE A 49 -10.27 27.03 -12.43
C PHE A 49 -9.18 26.11 -12.95
N LYS A 50 -9.59 25.06 -13.66
CA LYS A 50 -8.70 24.04 -14.20
C LYS A 50 -8.60 24.15 -15.71
N LEU A 51 -7.39 24.35 -16.21
CA LEU A 51 -7.07 24.26 -17.63
C LEU A 51 -6.63 22.84 -17.98
N SER A 52 -7.15 22.32 -19.08
CA SER A 52 -6.67 21.09 -19.72
C SER A 52 -6.05 21.42 -21.07
N PHE A 53 -4.88 20.85 -21.33
CA PHE A 53 -4.07 21.17 -22.50
C PHE A 53 -4.01 19.96 -23.45
N PRO A 54 -3.91 20.18 -24.77
CA PRO A 54 -3.60 19.12 -25.72
C PRO A 54 -2.13 18.69 -25.56
N THR A 55 -1.88 17.45 -25.13
CA THR A 55 -0.52 16.93 -24.90
C THR A 55 -0.29 15.55 -25.51
N GLN A 56 0.98 15.22 -25.80
CA GLN A 56 1.38 13.96 -26.43
C GLN A 56 1.12 12.71 -25.58
N ASN A 57 1.15 12.83 -24.25
CA ASN A 57 0.99 11.73 -23.29
C ASN A 57 0.01 12.14 -22.19
N GLU A 58 -1.10 11.41 -22.05
CA GLU A 58 -2.21 11.65 -21.10
C GLU A 58 -2.62 13.13 -20.93
N TYR A 59 -3.58 13.40 -20.05
CA TYR A 59 -4.14 14.75 -19.88
C TYR A 59 -3.19 15.62 -19.05
N HIS A 60 -2.52 16.61 -19.65
CA HIS A 60 -1.87 17.68 -18.88
C HIS A 60 -2.93 18.68 -18.42
N THR A 61 -2.97 18.93 -17.11
CA THR A 61 -3.93 19.87 -16.53
C THR A 61 -3.28 20.72 -15.45
N ILE A 62 -3.61 22.00 -15.41
CA ILE A 62 -3.12 22.96 -14.41
C ILE A 62 -4.31 23.59 -13.71
N ARG A 63 -4.18 23.84 -12.40
CA ARG A 63 -5.14 24.62 -11.62
C ARG A 63 -4.58 26.01 -11.41
N ILE A 64 -5.38 27.03 -11.72
CA ILE A 64 -4.99 28.43 -11.60
C ILE A 64 -5.95 29.09 -10.60
N HIS A 65 -5.37 29.79 -9.63
CA HIS A 65 -6.15 30.52 -8.64
C HIS A 65 -6.85 31.72 -9.30
N MET A 66 -8.05 32.08 -8.86
CA MET A 66 -8.83 33.18 -9.45
C MET A 66 -8.09 34.53 -9.39
N ASN A 67 -7.28 34.75 -8.35
CA ASN A 67 -6.43 35.96 -8.23
C ASN A 67 -5.38 36.08 -9.36
N ASP A 68 -4.97 34.96 -9.95
CA ASP A 68 -3.97 34.94 -11.02
C ASP A 68 -4.61 35.05 -12.41
N PHE A 69 -5.93 35.20 -12.50
CA PHE A 69 -6.67 35.24 -13.76
C PHE A 69 -6.18 36.32 -14.73
N ASN A 70 -5.80 37.50 -14.21
CA ASN A 70 -5.35 38.62 -15.04
C ASN A 70 -4.07 38.33 -15.84
N SER A 71 -3.36 37.25 -15.51
CA SER A 71 -2.18 36.80 -16.27
C SER A 71 -2.53 36.03 -17.55
N LEU A 72 -3.80 35.63 -17.72
CA LEU A 72 -4.26 34.85 -18.87
C LEU A 72 -4.81 35.73 -19.99
N LYS A 73 -4.56 35.30 -21.23
CA LYS A 73 -5.13 35.93 -22.43
C LYS A 73 -6.19 35.02 -23.04
N ILE A 74 -7.42 35.50 -23.14
CA ILE A 74 -8.53 34.77 -23.77
C ILE A 74 -8.24 34.55 -25.28
N GLU A 75 -8.55 33.35 -25.78
CA GLU A 75 -8.58 33.06 -27.21
C GLU A 75 -10.02 33.15 -27.72
N LEU A 76 -10.26 34.06 -28.68
CA LEU A 76 -11.61 34.31 -29.21
C LEU A 76 -11.99 33.29 -30.28
N ASN A 77 -11.03 32.69 -30.97
CA ASN A 77 -11.26 31.73 -32.05
C ASN A 77 -10.46 30.43 -31.85
N PRO A 78 -10.73 29.66 -30.77
CA PRO A 78 -9.94 28.48 -30.43
C PRO A 78 -10.01 27.39 -31.52
N ASN A 79 -11.14 27.26 -32.20
CA ASN A 79 -11.30 26.30 -33.30
C ASN A 79 -10.33 26.58 -34.44
N GLN A 80 -10.06 27.86 -34.76
CA GLN A 80 -9.10 28.21 -35.80
C GLN A 80 -7.69 27.79 -35.40
N VAL A 81 -7.28 28.09 -34.15
CA VAL A 81 -5.96 27.71 -33.64
C VAL A 81 -5.78 26.19 -33.60
N ILE A 82 -6.81 25.45 -33.18
CA ILE A 82 -6.80 23.98 -33.17
C ILE A 82 -6.65 23.45 -34.60
N GLN A 83 -7.44 23.95 -35.55
CA GLN A 83 -7.39 23.54 -36.95
C GLN A 83 -6.05 23.88 -37.62
N ASP A 84 -5.47 25.05 -37.32
CA ASP A 84 -4.15 25.45 -37.81
C ASP A 84 -3.05 24.50 -37.31
N ASN A 85 -3.10 24.09 -36.04
CA ASN A 85 -2.17 23.10 -35.48
C ASN A 85 -2.38 21.71 -36.08
N VAL A 86 -3.63 21.26 -36.23
CA VAL A 86 -3.95 19.99 -36.91
C VAL A 86 -3.37 20.00 -38.34
N GLN A 87 -3.55 21.09 -39.08
CA GLN A 87 -3.04 21.22 -40.44
C GLN A 87 -1.51 21.28 -40.47
N HIS A 88 -0.88 21.98 -39.52
CA HIS A 88 0.58 22.04 -39.39
C HIS A 88 1.18 20.64 -39.21
N TYR A 89 0.73 19.88 -38.20
CA TYR A 89 1.28 18.54 -37.95
C TYR A 89 0.93 17.55 -39.05
N LYS A 90 -0.23 17.69 -39.70
CA LYS A 90 -0.57 16.90 -40.89
C LYS A 90 0.42 17.15 -42.04
N ASN A 91 0.73 18.42 -42.32
CA ASN A 91 1.69 18.79 -43.35
C ASN A 91 3.10 18.26 -43.02
N GLU A 92 3.51 18.30 -41.76
CA GLU A 92 4.81 17.75 -41.33
C GLU A 92 4.88 16.22 -41.50
N VAL A 93 3.83 15.49 -41.15
CA VAL A 93 3.75 14.04 -41.39
C VAL A 93 3.82 13.74 -42.90
N ASP A 94 3.09 14.48 -43.73
CA ASP A 94 3.13 14.32 -45.19
C ASP A 94 4.53 14.64 -45.76
N ASN A 95 5.20 15.66 -45.23
CA ASN A 95 6.58 16.01 -45.59
C ASN A 95 7.56 14.88 -45.25
N ILE A 96 7.44 14.29 -44.05
CA ILE A 96 8.28 13.16 -43.62
C ILE A 96 8.01 11.93 -44.49
N LEU A 97 6.75 11.63 -44.80
CA LEU A 97 6.40 10.54 -45.72
C LEU A 97 6.98 10.76 -47.11
N ASN A 98 7.00 12.00 -47.61
CA ASN A 98 7.64 12.34 -48.88
C ASN A 98 9.17 12.16 -48.82
N LYS A 99 9.84 12.56 -47.72
CA LYS A 99 11.27 12.29 -47.50
C LYS A 99 11.56 10.78 -47.50
N ILE A 100 10.76 9.99 -46.79
CA ILE A 100 10.88 8.52 -46.76
C ILE A 100 10.72 7.94 -48.17
N LYS A 101 9.71 8.40 -48.94
CA LYS A 101 9.51 7.98 -50.34
C LYS A 101 10.69 8.33 -51.24
N GLN A 102 11.28 9.52 -51.08
CA GLN A 102 12.45 9.95 -51.87
C GLN A 102 13.70 9.12 -51.55
N ILE A 103 13.99 8.90 -50.27
CA ILE A 103 15.13 8.09 -49.81
C ILE A 103 15.00 6.65 -50.30
N THR A 104 13.81 6.05 -50.14
CA THR A 104 13.55 4.68 -50.56
C THR A 104 13.55 4.51 -52.08
N ALA A 105 13.02 5.48 -52.83
CA ALA A 105 13.12 5.52 -54.29
C ALA A 105 14.57 5.64 -54.78
N ARG A 106 15.37 6.52 -54.16
CA ARG A 106 16.82 6.66 -54.47
C ARG A 106 17.59 5.36 -54.25
N LEU A 107 17.20 4.58 -53.25
CA LEU A 107 17.84 3.32 -52.90
C LEU A 107 17.26 2.11 -53.64
N GLY A 108 16.25 2.28 -54.50
CA GLY A 108 15.59 1.18 -55.20
C GLY A 108 14.79 0.24 -54.29
N VAL A 109 14.47 0.68 -53.08
CA VAL A 109 13.70 -0.08 -52.07
C VAL A 109 12.23 0.32 -52.17
N SER A 110 11.33 -0.63 -52.42
CA SER A 110 9.90 -0.32 -52.46
C SER A 110 9.33 -0.07 -51.07
N THR A 111 8.74 1.10 -50.82
CA THR A 111 7.90 1.36 -49.65
C THR A 111 6.59 0.60 -49.77
N ARG A 112 6.46 -0.54 -49.08
CA ARG A 112 5.16 -1.17 -48.85
C ARG A 112 4.45 -0.43 -47.72
N VAL A 113 3.58 0.52 -48.06
CA VAL A 113 2.69 1.17 -47.09
C VAL A 113 1.26 0.86 -47.49
N GLY A 114 0.71 -0.25 -46.98
CA GLY A 114 -0.70 -0.64 -47.18
C GLY A 114 -0.93 -2.10 -47.56
N ILE A 115 -2.10 -2.63 -47.18
CA ILE A 115 -2.56 -4.02 -47.42
C ILE A 115 -2.91 -4.27 -48.90
N THR A 116 -3.04 -3.23 -49.72
CA THR A 116 -3.52 -3.32 -51.12
C THR A 116 -2.47 -3.70 -52.16
N ASP A 117 -1.17 -3.61 -51.87
CA ASP A 117 -0.11 -3.80 -52.87
C ASP A 117 0.58 -5.18 -52.77
N ARG A 118 -0.19 -6.27 -52.90
CA ARG A 118 0.36 -7.63 -52.97
C ARG A 118 0.91 -8.05 -54.35
N HIS A 119 0.71 -7.26 -55.40
CA HIS A 119 1.09 -7.63 -56.78
C HIS A 119 2.46 -7.09 -57.29
N THR A 120 3.27 -6.42 -56.47
CA THR A 120 4.51 -5.75 -56.91
C THR A 120 5.81 -6.42 -56.44
N ALA A 121 5.79 -7.69 -56.03
CA ALA A 121 7.01 -8.40 -55.59
C ALA A 121 8.05 -8.58 -56.71
N THR A 122 7.62 -8.70 -57.97
CA THR A 122 8.51 -8.92 -59.13
C THR A 122 9.18 -7.63 -59.64
N LYS A 123 8.70 -6.42 -59.27
CA LYS A 123 9.28 -5.13 -59.70
C LYS A 123 10.40 -4.62 -58.79
N ALA A 124 10.44 -5.02 -57.52
CA ALA A 124 11.46 -4.57 -56.58
C ALA A 124 12.87 -5.10 -56.92
N SER A 125 12.97 -6.33 -57.45
CA SER A 125 14.24 -6.95 -57.86
C SER A 125 14.86 -6.32 -59.11
N ASN A 126 14.04 -5.76 -60.02
CA ASN A 126 14.54 -5.11 -61.22
C ASN A 126 15.02 -3.67 -60.93
N ASN A 127 14.39 -2.99 -59.97
CA ASN A 127 14.76 -1.62 -59.61
C ASN A 127 16.09 -1.55 -58.83
N SER A 128 16.41 -2.54 -57.99
CA SER A 128 17.70 -2.59 -57.30
C SER A 128 18.86 -2.78 -58.25
N LEU A 129 18.71 -3.63 -59.28
CA LEU A 129 19.72 -3.83 -60.33
C LEU A 129 19.92 -2.57 -61.18
N VAL A 130 18.86 -1.82 -61.47
CA VAL A 130 18.93 -0.54 -62.19
C VAL A 130 19.66 0.53 -61.35
N CYS A 131 19.36 0.65 -60.06
CA CYS A 131 20.04 1.61 -59.17
C CYS A 131 21.51 1.27 -58.92
N ILE A 132 21.88 -0.02 -58.90
CA ILE A 132 23.29 -0.46 -58.82
C ILE A 132 24.02 -0.16 -60.12
N SER A 133 23.37 -0.33 -61.28
CA SER A 133 23.97 -0.05 -62.60
C SER A 133 24.19 1.44 -62.90
N GLN A 134 23.56 2.33 -62.14
CA GLN A 134 23.65 3.79 -62.30
C GLN A 134 24.60 4.47 -61.30
N ASN A 135 25.17 3.73 -60.34
CA ASN A 135 26.15 4.25 -59.40
C ASN A 135 27.57 3.78 -59.79
N ASP A 136 28.50 4.71 -59.91
CA ASP A 136 29.89 4.43 -60.31
C ASP A 136 30.71 3.69 -59.20
N ASP A 137 30.20 3.62 -57.96
CA ASP A 137 30.84 2.91 -56.83
C ASP A 137 29.84 2.05 -56.00
N PRO A 138 29.88 0.71 -56.12
CA PRO A 138 29.05 -0.21 -55.32
C PRO A 138 29.26 -0.14 -53.80
N ASN A 139 30.46 0.26 -53.34
CA ASN A 139 30.73 0.39 -51.90
C ASN A 139 30.04 1.63 -51.32
N GLN A 140 29.95 2.72 -52.10
CA GLN A 140 29.21 3.91 -51.73
C GLN A 140 27.70 3.62 -51.60
N TYR A 141 27.12 2.87 -52.54
CA TYR A 141 25.70 2.45 -52.44
C TYR A 141 25.43 1.56 -51.21
N LYS A 142 26.35 0.65 -50.87
CA LYS A 142 26.26 -0.15 -49.64
C LYS A 142 26.32 0.71 -48.37
N ASN A 143 27.22 1.69 -48.33
CA ASN A 143 27.34 2.61 -47.19
C ASN A 143 26.10 3.50 -47.04
N ASP A 144 25.51 3.97 -48.16
CA ASP A 144 24.25 4.71 -48.17
C ASP A 144 23.09 3.85 -47.63
N LEU A 145 23.00 2.56 -48.00
CA LEU A 145 22.01 1.63 -47.45
C LEU A 145 22.17 1.42 -45.93
N ILE A 146 23.41 1.26 -45.45
CA ILE A 146 23.70 1.09 -44.01
C ILE A 146 23.32 2.36 -43.25
N LYS A 147 23.76 3.53 -43.73
CA LYS A 147 23.44 4.84 -43.13
C LYS A 147 21.93 5.08 -43.07
N THR A 148 21.22 4.80 -44.15
CA THR A 148 19.77 4.96 -44.18
C THR A 148 19.05 4.00 -43.23
N LYS A 149 19.52 2.76 -43.09
CA LYS A 149 18.93 1.78 -42.16
C LYS A 149 19.20 2.12 -40.70
N GLU A 150 20.43 2.52 -40.37
CA GLU A 150 20.87 2.69 -38.98
C GLU A 150 20.58 4.10 -38.44
N LYS A 151 20.48 5.11 -39.31
CA LYS A 151 20.33 6.51 -38.90
C LYS A 151 19.12 7.20 -39.54
N ASP A 152 19.10 7.34 -40.87
CA ASP A 152 18.16 8.26 -41.52
C ASP A 152 16.69 7.81 -41.37
N LEU A 153 16.37 6.53 -41.57
CA LEU A 153 15.00 6.01 -41.39
C LEU A 153 14.58 5.99 -39.91
N PRO A 154 15.37 5.48 -38.95
CA PRO A 154 15.02 5.57 -37.54
C PRO A 154 14.78 7.01 -37.04
N GLU A 155 15.58 7.99 -37.49
CA GLU A 155 15.35 9.40 -37.15
C GLU A 155 14.03 9.93 -37.72
N LEU A 156 13.74 9.66 -39.00
CA LEU A 156 12.47 10.05 -39.63
C LEU A 156 11.25 9.35 -39.00
N PHE A 157 11.38 8.08 -38.58
CA PHE A 157 10.31 7.38 -37.88
C PHE A 157 10.04 7.98 -36.49
N LYS A 158 11.09 8.37 -35.76
CA LYS A 158 10.95 9.08 -34.47
C LYS A 158 10.26 10.43 -34.66
N GLU A 159 10.66 11.19 -35.69
CA GLU A 159 10.05 12.48 -36.04
C GLU A 159 8.56 12.29 -36.42
N MET A 160 8.25 11.27 -37.22
CA MET A 160 6.87 10.92 -37.59
C MET A 160 6.04 10.48 -36.38
N GLU A 161 6.61 9.68 -35.47
CA GLU A 161 5.93 9.28 -34.24
C GLU A 161 5.62 10.49 -33.34
N HIS A 162 6.58 11.41 -33.20
CA HIS A 162 6.40 12.67 -32.47
C HIS A 162 5.28 13.52 -33.07
N ASN A 163 5.29 13.72 -34.39
CA ASN A 163 4.26 14.52 -35.08
C ASN A 163 2.88 13.86 -35.06
N ASN A 164 2.80 12.52 -35.17
CA ASN A 164 1.54 11.79 -35.03
C ASN A 164 0.95 11.91 -33.62
N LYS A 165 1.78 11.91 -32.57
CA LYS A 165 1.33 12.13 -31.19
C LYS A 165 0.71 13.53 -31.04
N TRP A 166 1.36 14.56 -31.57
CA TRP A 166 0.81 15.91 -31.58
C TRP A 166 -0.48 16.03 -32.40
N LEU A 167 -0.52 15.44 -33.60
CA LEU A 167 -1.72 15.42 -34.43
C LEU A 167 -2.91 14.80 -33.67
N SER A 168 -2.69 13.66 -33.01
CA SER A 168 -3.73 13.01 -32.19
C SER A 168 -4.17 13.88 -31.01
N ALA A 169 -3.23 14.56 -30.35
CA ALA A 169 -3.52 15.45 -29.22
C ALA A 169 -4.41 16.63 -29.66
N TRP A 170 -4.07 17.28 -30.77
CA TRP A 170 -4.84 18.40 -31.31
C TRP A 170 -6.20 17.98 -31.90
N LEU A 171 -6.31 16.80 -32.52
CA LEU A 171 -7.61 16.26 -32.91
C LEU A 171 -8.52 15.99 -31.69
N SER A 172 -7.93 15.60 -30.57
CA SER A 172 -8.67 15.34 -29.33
C SER A 172 -9.10 16.62 -28.61
N ALA A 173 -8.46 17.76 -28.89
CA ALA A 173 -8.74 19.05 -28.26
C ALA A 173 -10.19 19.51 -28.47
N GLU A 174 -10.78 19.25 -29.64
CA GLU A 174 -12.16 19.64 -29.95
C GLU A 174 -13.19 18.98 -29.02
N ALA A 175 -12.87 17.81 -28.47
CA ALA A 175 -13.75 17.10 -27.54
C ALA A 175 -13.60 17.55 -26.08
N ILE A 176 -12.58 18.34 -25.74
CA ILE A 176 -12.30 18.75 -24.36
C ILE A 176 -13.45 19.57 -23.75
N PRO A 177 -14.02 20.60 -24.43
CA PRO A 177 -15.17 21.34 -23.89
C PRO A 177 -16.40 20.47 -23.63
N LEU A 178 -16.74 19.57 -24.56
CA LEU A 178 -17.87 18.65 -24.43
C LEU A 178 -17.69 17.68 -23.26
N LYS A 179 -16.47 17.17 -23.07
CA LYS A 179 -16.13 16.31 -21.94
C LYS A 179 -16.29 17.04 -20.61
N ALA A 180 -15.84 18.30 -20.52
CA ALA A 180 -15.99 19.12 -19.32
C ALA A 180 -17.46 19.34 -18.92
N VAL A 181 -18.32 19.64 -19.90
CA VAL A 181 -19.77 19.79 -19.67
C VAL A 181 -20.38 18.44 -19.24
N SER A 182 -20.02 17.34 -19.90
CA SER A 182 -20.50 16.00 -19.52
C SER A 182 -20.10 15.62 -18.11
N ASP A 183 -18.87 15.92 -17.68
CA ASP A 183 -18.39 15.60 -16.34
C ASP A 183 -19.09 16.46 -15.27
N SER A 184 -19.44 17.72 -15.59
CA SER A 184 -20.29 18.55 -14.73
C SER A 184 -21.70 17.94 -14.54
N VAL A 185 -22.32 17.43 -15.61
CA VAL A 185 -23.63 16.78 -15.55
C VAL A 185 -23.59 15.48 -14.72
N LYS A 186 -22.51 14.68 -14.85
CA LYS A 186 -22.31 13.49 -14.01
C LYS A 186 -22.27 13.85 -12.52
N GLY A 187 -21.60 14.94 -12.15
CA GLY A 187 -21.58 15.41 -10.76
C GLY A 187 -22.99 15.71 -10.21
N CYS A 188 -23.88 16.27 -11.02
CA CYS A 188 -25.29 16.48 -10.62
C CYS A 188 -26.05 15.16 -10.42
N LEU A 189 -25.77 14.13 -11.23
CA LEU A 189 -26.38 12.80 -11.07
C LEU A 189 -25.90 12.12 -9.78
N GLU A 190 -24.60 12.23 -9.46
CA GLU A 190 -24.04 11.72 -8.20
C GLU A 190 -24.75 12.33 -6.98
N GLU A 191 -25.04 13.64 -7.00
CA GLU A 191 -25.81 14.30 -5.93
C GLU A 191 -27.24 13.75 -5.78
N VAL A 192 -27.89 13.41 -6.90
CA VAL A 192 -29.25 12.81 -6.89
C VAL A 192 -29.19 11.40 -6.33
N ASP A 193 -28.26 10.57 -6.80
CA ASP A 193 -28.04 9.21 -6.30
C ASP A 193 -27.73 9.21 -4.80
N ASP A 194 -26.93 10.17 -4.34
CA ASP A 194 -26.61 10.33 -2.93
C ASP A 194 -27.83 10.65 -2.06
N ARG A 195 -28.77 11.47 -2.58
CA ARG A 195 -30.03 11.78 -1.88
C ARG A 195 -30.97 10.58 -1.87
N ILE A 196 -31.07 9.86 -2.99
CA ILE A 196 -31.84 8.61 -3.09
C ILE A 196 -31.30 7.60 -2.07
N PHE A 197 -29.98 7.45 -1.98
CA PHE A 197 -29.34 6.57 -1.02
C PHE A 197 -29.61 6.99 0.43
N ALA A 198 -29.53 8.30 0.75
CA ALA A 198 -29.84 8.80 2.09
C ALA A 198 -31.30 8.52 2.50
N VAL A 199 -32.25 8.70 1.59
CA VAL A 199 -33.67 8.34 1.81
C VAL A 199 -33.82 6.83 1.99
N SER A 200 -33.11 6.02 1.20
CA SER A 200 -33.14 4.56 1.29
C SER A 200 -32.63 4.04 2.63
N LEU A 201 -31.57 4.66 3.19
CA LEU A 201 -31.09 4.38 4.56
C LEU A 201 -32.13 4.77 5.62
N TYR A 202 -32.71 5.97 5.52
CA TYR A 202 -33.76 6.41 6.46
C TYR A 202 -35.07 5.61 6.33
N ALA A 203 -35.36 5.01 5.19
CA ALA A 203 -36.52 4.13 5.02
C ALA A 203 -36.21 2.67 5.42
N GLY A 204 -34.94 2.31 5.60
CA GLY A 204 -34.50 0.94 5.84
C GLY A 204 -34.59 0.02 4.63
N LEU A 205 -34.64 0.58 3.41
CA LEU A 205 -34.71 -0.18 2.15
C LEU A 205 -33.35 -0.78 1.77
N ALA A 206 -32.26 -0.18 2.26
CA ALA A 206 -30.88 -0.62 2.04
C ALA A 206 -30.31 -1.40 3.24
N GLU A 207 -31.19 -1.95 4.08
CA GLU A 207 -30.83 -2.60 5.33
C GLU A 207 -31.49 -3.97 5.45
N GLU A 208 -30.73 -4.95 5.94
CA GLU A 208 -31.26 -6.24 6.37
C GLU A 208 -31.07 -6.36 7.88
N VAL A 209 -32.17 -6.57 8.59
CA VAL A 209 -32.17 -6.77 10.04
C VAL A 209 -32.53 -8.21 10.35
N VAL A 210 -31.72 -8.85 11.18
CA VAL A 210 -31.97 -10.20 11.68
C VAL A 210 -31.98 -10.20 13.20
N GLN A 211 -33.10 -10.63 13.78
CA GLN A 211 -33.18 -10.96 15.20
C GLN A 211 -32.63 -12.37 15.43
N PHE A 212 -31.70 -12.51 16.37
CA PHE A 212 -31.09 -13.82 16.69
C PHE A 212 -31.19 -14.22 18.16
N ALA A 213 -31.66 -13.31 19.02
CA ALA A 213 -32.07 -13.64 20.39
C ALA A 213 -33.35 -12.85 20.74
N ASP A 214 -34.25 -13.49 21.46
CA ASP A 214 -35.48 -12.89 21.97
C ASP A 214 -35.49 -12.85 23.50
N GLY A 215 -36.32 -11.98 24.06
CA GLY A 215 -36.42 -11.78 25.51
C GLY A 215 -37.09 -10.46 25.89
N LYS A 216 -36.91 -10.03 27.14
CA LYS A 216 -37.51 -8.80 27.64
C LYS A 216 -36.85 -7.58 26.99
N PRO A 217 -37.60 -6.62 26.42
CA PRO A 217 -37.02 -5.38 25.89
C PRO A 217 -36.45 -4.50 27.02
N ALA A 218 -35.63 -3.51 26.66
CA ALA A 218 -35.16 -2.50 27.62
C ALA A 218 -36.32 -1.62 28.11
N ASP A 219 -36.10 -0.88 29.19
CA ASP A 219 -37.14 -0.03 29.76
C ASP A 219 -37.37 1.22 28.90
N TYR A 220 -38.56 1.80 29.00
CA TYR A 220 -38.98 2.95 28.17
C TYR A 220 -38.00 4.12 28.24
N GLY A 221 -37.46 4.42 29.43
CA GLY A 221 -36.55 5.55 29.66
C GLY A 221 -35.08 5.29 29.32
N ASP A 222 -34.69 4.08 28.92
CA ASP A 222 -33.28 3.74 28.70
C ASP A 222 -32.70 4.47 27.48
N LYS A 223 -31.52 5.07 27.62
CA LYS A 223 -30.83 5.70 26.48
C LYS A 223 -30.13 4.66 25.61
N LEU A 224 -30.02 4.94 24.31
CA LEU A 224 -29.20 4.16 23.39
C LEU A 224 -27.71 4.47 23.60
N HIS A 225 -26.94 3.48 24.02
CA HIS A 225 -25.50 3.59 24.21
C HIS A 225 -24.75 3.12 22.95
N ILE A 226 -24.11 4.05 22.24
CA ILE A 226 -23.36 3.74 21.02
C ILE A 226 -21.87 3.61 21.34
N MET A 227 -21.36 2.40 21.22
CA MET A 227 -19.95 2.08 21.39
C MET A 227 -19.17 2.61 20.19
N GLN A 228 -18.23 3.54 20.42
CA GLN A 228 -17.51 4.20 19.33
C GLN A 228 -16.51 3.30 18.64
N ARG A 229 -15.88 2.37 19.37
CA ARG A 229 -14.90 1.45 18.80
C ARG A 229 -15.57 0.34 18.01
N ARG A 230 -15.14 0.17 16.76
CA ARG A 230 -15.44 -1.04 15.97
C ARG A 230 -14.76 -2.27 16.57
N CYS A 231 -15.55 -3.29 16.86
CA CYS A 231 -15.10 -4.59 17.33
C CYS A 231 -14.81 -5.53 16.14
N TYR A 232 -14.02 -6.57 16.38
CA TYR A 232 -13.72 -7.59 15.38
C TYR A 232 -14.19 -8.95 15.90
N MET A 233 -15.02 -9.66 15.12
CA MET A 233 -15.70 -10.86 15.61
C MET A 233 -14.70 -11.96 15.96
N ASP A 234 -13.71 -12.18 15.11
CA ASP A 234 -12.62 -13.15 15.33
C ASP A 234 -11.81 -12.86 16.59
N GLU A 235 -11.49 -11.58 16.86
CA GLU A 235 -10.81 -11.12 18.08
C GLU A 235 -11.65 -11.37 19.34
N GLU A 236 -12.98 -11.20 19.27
CA GLU A 236 -13.84 -11.27 20.45
C GLU A 236 -14.27 -12.69 20.83
N CYS A 237 -14.49 -13.58 19.86
CA CYS A 237 -15.06 -14.91 20.13
C CYS A 237 -14.04 -16.05 20.12
N LEU A 238 -12.88 -15.87 19.48
CA LEU A 238 -11.87 -16.92 19.26
C LEU A 238 -12.42 -18.22 18.65
N LEU A 239 -13.58 -18.17 17.96
CA LEU A 239 -14.19 -19.33 17.31
C LEU A 239 -13.32 -19.84 16.16
N ASP A 240 -13.21 -21.17 16.05
CA ASP A 240 -12.48 -21.92 15.02
C ASP A 240 -11.05 -21.43 14.73
N TYR A 241 -10.33 -21.09 15.81
CA TYR A 241 -8.98 -20.54 15.72
C TYR A 241 -7.97 -21.47 15.01
N ARG A 242 -8.12 -22.80 15.17
CA ARG A 242 -7.24 -23.80 14.55
C ARG A 242 -7.31 -23.79 13.02
N SER A 243 -8.41 -23.32 12.44
CA SER A 243 -8.65 -23.22 10.99
C SER A 243 -8.37 -21.81 10.45
N GLY A 244 -7.61 -20.99 11.19
CA GLY A 244 -7.27 -19.62 10.81
C GLY A 244 -8.27 -18.57 11.31
N GLY A 245 -9.16 -18.92 12.24
CA GLY A 245 -10.18 -18.05 12.82
C GLY A 245 -11.42 -17.89 11.95
N MET A 246 -12.42 -17.20 12.52
CA MET A 246 -13.75 -16.98 11.94
C MET A 246 -13.70 -16.37 10.52
N ASP A 247 -14.65 -16.76 9.68
CA ASP A 247 -14.97 -16.11 8.41
C ASP A 247 -16.48 -15.87 8.28
N PHE A 248 -16.91 -15.37 7.12
CA PHE A 248 -18.32 -15.00 6.87
C PHE A 248 -19.30 -16.19 6.98
N GLU A 249 -18.86 -17.44 6.84
CA GLU A 249 -19.72 -18.62 6.96
C GLU A 249 -20.09 -18.90 8.43
N SER A 250 -19.19 -18.55 9.36
CA SER A 250 -19.37 -18.76 10.80
C SER A 250 -20.26 -17.71 11.48
N LEU A 251 -20.87 -16.77 10.75
CA LEU A 251 -21.67 -15.67 11.33
C LEU A 251 -22.78 -16.16 12.27
N ASN A 252 -23.44 -17.27 11.91
CA ASN A 252 -24.49 -17.87 12.75
C ASN A 252 -23.95 -18.45 14.06
N GLU A 253 -22.72 -18.98 14.07
CA GLU A 253 -22.08 -19.48 15.28
C GLU A 253 -21.70 -18.34 16.21
N PHE A 254 -21.20 -17.23 15.65
CA PHE A 254 -20.95 -16.01 16.40
C PHE A 254 -22.22 -15.46 17.04
N ASN A 255 -23.34 -15.44 16.32
CA ASN A 255 -24.63 -14.99 16.88
C ASN A 255 -25.07 -15.85 18.07
N LYS A 256 -24.91 -17.18 18.00
CA LYS A 256 -25.17 -18.08 19.13
C LYS A 256 -24.21 -17.85 20.31
N TRP A 257 -22.93 -17.57 20.04
CA TRP A 257 -21.95 -17.24 21.07
C TRP A 257 -22.27 -15.90 21.74
N MET A 258 -22.65 -14.88 20.96
CA MET A 258 -22.99 -13.53 21.42
C MET A 258 -24.28 -13.51 22.24
N ALA A 259 -25.23 -14.42 21.97
CA ALA A 259 -26.47 -14.55 22.74
C ALA A 259 -26.28 -15.03 24.19
N LYS A 260 -25.11 -15.59 24.55
CA LYS A 260 -24.84 -16.02 25.93
C LYS A 260 -24.68 -14.80 26.85
N PRO A 261 -25.34 -14.74 28.03
CA PRO A 261 -25.32 -13.56 28.90
C PRO A 261 -23.92 -13.04 29.23
N ASN A 262 -22.98 -13.93 29.57
CA ASN A 262 -21.59 -13.55 29.89
C ASN A 262 -20.87 -12.85 28.72
N ASN A 263 -21.16 -13.25 27.48
CA ASN A 263 -20.55 -12.65 26.29
C ASN A 263 -21.27 -11.38 25.89
N ARG A 264 -22.61 -11.43 25.87
CA ARG A 264 -23.49 -10.29 25.59
C ARG A 264 -23.16 -9.12 26.50
N ASP A 265 -23.15 -9.34 27.81
CA ASP A 265 -22.98 -8.29 28.81
C ASP A 265 -21.54 -7.76 28.85
N ARG A 266 -20.56 -8.56 28.41
CA ARG A 266 -19.18 -8.10 28.21
C ARG A 266 -19.05 -7.12 27.04
N ILE A 267 -19.74 -7.40 25.94
CA ILE A 267 -19.54 -6.70 24.67
C ILE A 267 -20.56 -5.57 24.45
N LEU A 268 -21.81 -5.79 24.81
CA LEU A 268 -22.91 -4.82 24.80
C LEU A 268 -23.42 -4.65 26.24
N PRO A 269 -22.68 -3.93 27.11
CA PRO A 269 -22.94 -3.93 28.55
C PRO A 269 -24.21 -3.20 28.99
N PHE A 270 -24.74 -2.31 28.15
CA PHE A 270 -25.92 -1.51 28.49
C PHE A 270 -27.20 -2.17 27.97
N PRO A 271 -28.35 -2.04 28.67
CA PRO A 271 -29.63 -2.61 28.24
C PRO A 271 -30.03 -2.20 26.82
N ARG A 272 -29.78 -0.95 26.43
CA ARG A 272 -29.95 -0.47 25.05
C ARG A 272 -28.59 -0.04 24.51
N CYS A 273 -28.00 -0.86 23.64
CA CYS A 273 -26.60 -0.69 23.21
C CYS A 273 -26.42 -1.03 21.73
N LEU A 274 -25.53 -0.31 21.06
CA LEU A 274 -25.17 -0.52 19.65
C LEU A 274 -23.66 -0.51 19.49
N ALA A 275 -23.13 -1.48 18.75
CA ALA A 275 -21.71 -1.54 18.41
C ALA A 275 -21.50 -2.02 16.96
N ALA A 276 -20.51 -1.45 16.29
CA ALA A 276 -20.09 -1.89 14.96
C ALA A 276 -19.13 -3.07 15.07
N PHE A 277 -19.33 -4.08 14.23
CA PHE A 277 -18.47 -5.25 14.12
C PHE A 277 -17.98 -5.42 12.69
N LYS A 278 -16.75 -5.86 12.53
CA LYS A 278 -16.22 -6.42 11.29
C LYS A 278 -15.84 -7.87 11.57
N ILE A 279 -16.01 -8.78 10.60
CA ILE A 279 -15.70 -10.21 10.85
C ILE A 279 -14.23 -10.36 11.21
N ARG A 280 -13.33 -9.70 10.45
CA ARG A 280 -11.88 -9.74 10.68
C ARG A 280 -11.23 -8.38 10.50
N ARG A 281 -10.16 -8.11 11.26
CA ARG A 281 -9.32 -6.92 11.05
C ARG A 281 -8.59 -6.99 9.71
N ASN A 282 -7.92 -8.10 9.49
CA ASN A 282 -7.04 -8.36 8.34
C ASN A 282 -7.62 -9.45 7.42
N ALA A 283 -7.19 -9.45 6.15
CA ALA A 283 -7.56 -10.49 5.20
C ALA A 283 -7.15 -11.88 5.71
N LYS A 284 -8.00 -12.90 5.45
CA LYS A 284 -7.69 -14.30 5.77
C LYS A 284 -6.79 -14.85 4.66
N TYR A 285 -5.75 -15.57 5.06
CA TYR A 285 -4.98 -16.35 4.10
C TYR A 285 -5.77 -17.60 3.74
N TYR A 286 -5.99 -17.79 2.45
CA TYR A 286 -6.62 -18.97 1.89
C TYR A 286 -5.60 -19.70 1.01
N ASP A 287 -5.60 -21.03 1.05
CA ASP A 287 -4.70 -21.82 0.21
C ASP A 287 -4.91 -21.48 -1.26
N TYR A 288 -3.86 -21.00 -1.91
CA TYR A 288 -3.88 -20.63 -3.33
C TYR A 288 -3.11 -21.66 -4.15
N ASP A 289 -3.76 -22.20 -5.18
CA ASP A 289 -3.21 -23.24 -6.06
C ASP A 289 -2.75 -22.69 -7.42
N GLY A 290 -2.69 -21.35 -7.58
CA GLY A 290 -2.33 -20.72 -8.85
C GLY A 290 -3.51 -20.50 -9.82
N SER A 291 -4.72 -20.98 -9.50
CA SER A 291 -5.90 -20.87 -10.36
C SER A 291 -6.57 -19.50 -10.28
N LEU A 292 -6.87 -18.88 -11.44
CA LEU A 292 -7.67 -17.65 -11.52
C LEU A 292 -9.05 -17.80 -10.85
N SER A 293 -9.67 -18.99 -10.94
CA SER A 293 -10.96 -19.24 -10.28
C SER A 293 -10.83 -19.19 -8.75
N LYS A 294 -9.74 -19.74 -8.21
CA LYS A 294 -9.49 -19.70 -6.77
C LYS A 294 -9.12 -18.29 -6.31
N PHE A 295 -8.36 -17.53 -7.12
CA PHE A 295 -8.09 -16.12 -6.86
C PHE A 295 -9.37 -15.28 -6.74
N ILE A 296 -10.31 -15.43 -7.68
CA ILE A 296 -11.59 -14.71 -7.65
C ILE A 296 -12.39 -15.09 -6.40
N LYS A 297 -12.47 -16.38 -6.05
CA LYS A 297 -13.14 -16.85 -4.83
C LYS A 297 -12.50 -16.30 -3.56
N ILE A 298 -11.17 -16.26 -3.49
CA ILE A 298 -10.42 -15.70 -2.35
C ILE A 298 -10.70 -14.20 -2.22
N ASN A 299 -10.75 -13.48 -3.34
CA ASN A 299 -11.03 -12.04 -3.33
C ASN A 299 -12.47 -11.75 -2.88
N ASP A 300 -13.46 -12.50 -3.38
CA ASP A 300 -14.86 -12.39 -2.96
C ASP A 300 -15.05 -12.77 -1.48
N ALA A 301 -14.41 -13.85 -1.02
CA ALA A 301 -14.41 -14.25 0.38
C ALA A 301 -13.81 -13.18 1.30
N ASN A 302 -12.69 -12.57 0.89
CA ASN A 302 -12.07 -11.48 1.64
C ASN A 302 -12.94 -10.21 1.63
N ALA A 303 -13.59 -9.88 0.51
CA ALA A 303 -14.54 -8.77 0.47
C ALA A 303 -15.69 -8.97 1.49
N LYS A 304 -16.27 -10.17 1.55
CA LYS A 304 -17.29 -10.53 2.54
C LYS A 304 -16.78 -10.47 3.98
N ASN A 305 -15.55 -10.94 4.24
CA ASN A 305 -14.92 -10.83 5.56
C ASN A 305 -14.65 -9.37 5.99
N THR A 306 -14.59 -8.44 5.03
CA THR A 306 -14.42 -7.02 5.33
C THR A 306 -15.71 -6.26 5.58
N GLN A 307 -16.87 -6.90 5.34
CA GLN A 307 -18.17 -6.30 5.57
C GLN A 307 -18.40 -6.03 7.06
N THR A 308 -19.09 -4.94 7.35
CA THR A 308 -19.40 -4.49 8.70
C THR A 308 -20.87 -4.68 9.04
N TYR A 309 -21.14 -4.96 10.32
CA TYR A 309 -22.45 -5.23 10.87
C TYR A 309 -22.67 -4.35 12.10
N LEU A 310 -23.88 -3.80 12.28
CA LEU A 310 -24.27 -3.14 13.52
C LEU A 310 -25.00 -4.14 14.40
N TYR A 311 -24.41 -4.49 15.54
CA TYR A 311 -25.08 -5.31 16.55
C TYR A 311 -25.82 -4.40 17.52
N ILE A 312 -27.09 -4.73 17.75
CA ILE A 312 -28.03 -3.92 18.53
C ILE A 312 -28.60 -4.79 19.64
N ARG A 313 -28.53 -4.29 20.87
CA ARG A 313 -29.16 -4.86 22.06
C ARG A 313 -30.30 -3.96 22.52
N ASN A 314 -31.44 -4.58 22.80
CA ASN A 314 -32.59 -3.95 23.45
C ASN A 314 -33.13 -4.89 24.55
N GLY A 315 -32.62 -4.72 25.76
CA GLY A 315 -32.83 -5.60 26.90
C GLY A 315 -32.12 -6.94 26.68
N ASP A 316 -32.89 -8.00 26.59
CA ASP A 316 -32.43 -9.34 26.23
C ASP A 316 -32.50 -9.63 24.73
N LYS A 317 -33.22 -8.79 23.97
CA LYS A 317 -33.33 -8.95 22.51
C LYS A 317 -32.05 -8.52 21.83
N LEU A 318 -31.59 -9.33 20.88
CA LEU A 318 -30.39 -9.06 20.09
C LEU A 318 -30.69 -9.14 18.61
N TYR A 319 -30.18 -8.14 17.90
CA TYR A 319 -30.30 -7.96 16.47
C TYR A 319 -28.93 -7.67 15.88
N PHE A 320 -28.75 -8.02 14.60
CA PHE A 320 -27.73 -7.37 13.80
C PHE A 320 -28.38 -6.74 12.57
N LEU A 321 -27.80 -5.64 12.12
CA LEU A 321 -28.16 -4.92 10.92
C LEU A 321 -26.98 -4.95 9.96
N ARG A 322 -27.25 -5.35 8.73
CA ARG A 322 -26.32 -5.25 7.60
C ARG A 322 -26.82 -4.18 6.65
N SER A 323 -25.92 -3.31 6.19
CA SER A 323 -26.22 -2.26 5.21
C SER A 323 -25.12 -2.24 4.16
N ASP A 324 -25.40 -1.59 3.04
CA ASP A 324 -24.40 -1.26 2.01
C ASP A 324 -23.39 -0.21 2.51
N LEU A 325 -23.70 0.48 3.62
CA LEU A 325 -22.75 1.36 4.30
C LEU A 325 -21.74 0.55 5.13
N ASN A 326 -20.45 0.69 4.82
CA ASN A 326 -19.37 0.13 5.64
C ASN A 326 -18.99 1.08 6.78
N PHE A 327 -18.99 0.58 8.02
CA PHE A 327 -18.66 1.36 9.21
C PHE A 327 -17.15 1.42 9.44
N ASN A 328 -16.62 2.64 9.51
CA ASN A 328 -15.23 2.96 9.89
C ASN A 328 -14.91 2.55 11.34
N GLU A 329 -13.67 2.76 11.76
CA GLU A 329 -13.24 2.40 13.12
C GLU A 329 -14.01 3.13 14.22
N ARG A 330 -14.49 4.34 13.92
CA ARG A 330 -15.37 5.13 14.75
C ARG A 330 -16.73 5.32 14.08
N ILE A 331 -17.80 5.18 14.86
CA ILE A 331 -19.18 5.35 14.39
C ILE A 331 -19.52 6.84 14.24
N PHE A 332 -19.07 7.67 15.18
CA PHE A 332 -19.21 9.13 15.14
C PHE A 332 -17.83 9.81 15.21
N PRO A 333 -17.69 11.04 14.70
CA PRO A 333 -16.42 11.76 14.78
C PRO A 333 -16.11 12.13 16.23
N ASP A 334 -14.83 12.29 16.52
CA ASP A 334 -14.40 12.99 17.73
C ASP A 334 -14.91 14.44 17.69
N PRO A 335 -15.36 15.03 18.81
CA PRO A 335 -15.70 16.45 18.86
C PRO A 335 -14.67 17.38 18.20
N ASN A 336 -13.37 17.03 18.27
CA ASN A 336 -12.28 17.87 17.76
C ASN A 336 -11.92 17.64 16.28
N VAL A 337 -12.43 16.57 15.64
CA VAL A 337 -12.01 16.18 14.28
C VAL A 337 -12.66 17.03 13.18
N CYS A 338 -13.73 17.76 13.50
CA CYS A 338 -14.45 18.62 12.55
C CYS A 338 -14.85 19.96 13.18
N ASP A 339 -13.96 20.58 13.97
CA ASP A 339 -14.20 21.94 14.45
C ASP A 339 -13.80 22.96 13.35
N PRO A 340 -14.77 23.64 12.70
CA PRO A 340 -14.47 24.61 11.65
C PRO A 340 -13.81 25.89 12.19
N SER A 341 -13.77 26.10 13.52
CA SER A 341 -13.15 27.27 14.13
C SER A 341 -11.64 27.14 14.32
N VAL A 342 -11.11 25.92 14.26
CA VAL A 342 -9.68 25.65 14.42
C VAL A 342 -8.99 25.79 13.06
N PRO A 343 -7.97 26.67 12.93
CA PRO A 343 -7.24 26.79 11.68
C PRO A 343 -6.46 25.50 11.40
N LEU A 344 -6.49 25.07 10.13
CA LEU A 344 -5.89 23.82 9.67
C LEU A 344 -4.75 24.09 8.70
N MET A 345 -3.79 23.18 8.70
CA MET A 345 -2.78 23.03 7.67
C MET A 345 -3.16 21.83 6.80
N ALA A 346 -2.97 21.94 5.49
CA ALA A 346 -3.22 20.88 4.53
C ALA A 346 -1.95 20.50 3.76
N LYS A 347 -1.86 19.24 3.36
CA LYS A 347 -0.80 18.72 2.50
C LYS A 347 -1.40 17.88 1.38
N CYS A 348 -1.00 18.18 0.15
CA CYS A 348 -1.45 17.45 -1.03
C CYS A 348 -0.63 16.17 -1.20
N ASN A 349 -1.32 15.03 -1.19
CA ASN A 349 -0.78 13.76 -1.68
C ASN A 349 -1.44 13.40 -3.03
N ILE A 350 -0.92 12.36 -3.69
CA ILE A 350 -1.38 11.90 -5.01
C ILE A 350 -2.91 11.64 -5.06
N LYS A 351 -3.55 11.27 -3.94
CA LYS A 351 -4.96 10.86 -3.91
C LYS A 351 -5.87 11.67 -2.98
N GLU A 352 -5.33 12.26 -1.91
CA GLU A 352 -6.12 12.88 -0.85
C GLU A 352 -5.34 14.03 -0.20
N LEU A 353 -6.08 14.94 0.48
CA LEU A 353 -5.47 15.94 1.35
C LEU A 353 -5.31 15.38 2.76
N GLU A 354 -4.12 15.54 3.32
CA GLU A 354 -3.86 15.33 4.74
C GLU A 354 -4.10 16.65 5.47
N PHE A 355 -4.75 16.59 6.64
CA PHE A 355 -5.01 17.75 7.49
C PHE A 355 -4.33 17.59 8.84
N MET A 356 -3.90 18.71 9.41
CA MET A 356 -3.50 18.81 10.81
C MET A 356 -3.84 20.20 11.34
N THR A 357 -3.95 20.36 12.66
CA THR A 357 -4.16 21.69 13.24
C THR A 357 -2.89 22.55 13.11
N VAL A 358 -3.04 23.88 13.07
CA VAL A 358 -1.88 24.79 13.07
C VAL A 358 -0.99 24.57 14.31
N ASN A 359 -1.59 24.29 15.48
CA ASN A 359 -0.83 24.01 16.70
C ASN A 359 0.04 22.75 16.57
N GLU A 360 -0.54 21.64 16.09
CA GLU A 360 0.22 20.41 15.84
C GLU A 360 1.33 20.65 14.79
N TYR A 361 1.04 21.45 13.75
CA TYR A 361 2.03 21.82 12.73
C TYR A 361 3.21 22.59 13.32
N GLU A 362 2.95 23.57 14.18
CA GLU A 362 3.98 24.34 14.85
C GLU A 362 4.84 23.48 15.77
N GLU A 363 4.24 22.55 16.52
CA GLU A 363 4.97 21.61 17.37
C GLU A 363 5.88 20.70 16.55
N LEU A 364 5.34 20.07 15.49
CA LEU A 364 6.15 19.24 14.59
C LEU A 364 7.23 20.05 13.87
N SER A 365 6.95 21.30 13.50
CA SER A 365 7.93 22.21 12.89
C SER A 365 9.08 22.55 13.84
N LYS A 366 8.80 22.75 15.13
CA LYS A 366 9.84 22.94 16.16
C LYS A 366 10.70 21.70 16.34
N ILE A 367 10.09 20.52 16.36
CA ILE A 367 10.82 19.24 16.44
C ILE A 367 11.71 19.08 15.20
N TYR A 368 11.15 19.27 14.01
CA TYR A 368 11.86 19.21 12.73
C TYR A 368 13.05 20.18 12.68
N ALA A 369 12.87 21.41 13.13
CA ALA A 369 13.95 22.40 13.16
C ALA A 369 15.11 21.98 14.07
N LYS A 370 14.81 21.39 15.24
CA LYS A 370 15.82 20.85 16.16
C LYS A 370 16.57 19.67 15.53
N GLU A 371 15.85 18.71 14.96
CA GLU A 371 16.42 17.53 14.28
C GLU A 371 17.29 17.95 13.08
N LYS A 372 16.81 18.90 12.27
CA LYS A 372 17.56 19.46 11.13
C LYS A 372 18.85 20.15 11.57
N ALA A 373 18.81 20.98 12.61
CA ALA A 373 20.00 21.66 13.12
C ALA A 373 21.03 20.67 13.69
N GLN A 374 20.57 19.62 14.36
CA GLN A 374 21.44 18.53 14.82
C GLN A 374 22.09 17.80 13.64
N TYR A 375 21.31 17.46 12.62
CA TYR A 375 21.81 16.82 11.41
C TYR A 375 22.85 17.68 10.68
N GLU A 376 22.59 18.98 10.49
CA GLU A 376 23.54 19.89 9.84
C GLU A 376 24.85 20.00 10.65
N LYS A 377 24.79 19.89 11.97
CA LYS A 377 25.98 19.84 12.82
C LYS A 377 26.76 18.52 12.64
N GLU A 378 26.06 17.38 12.70
CA GLU A 378 26.65 16.04 12.48
C GLU A 378 27.27 15.93 11.08
N GLU A 379 26.61 16.48 10.05
CA GLU A 379 27.09 16.50 8.67
C GLU A 379 28.36 17.36 8.53
N LYS A 380 28.41 18.54 9.16
CA LYS A 380 29.64 19.37 9.19
C LYS A 380 30.80 18.67 9.89
N GLU A 381 30.55 18.04 11.04
CA GLU A 381 31.58 17.27 11.77
C GLU A 381 32.08 16.07 10.93
N ARG A 382 31.17 15.39 10.23
CA ARG A 382 31.48 14.28 9.34
C ARG A 382 32.27 14.73 8.09
N LEU A 383 31.87 15.83 7.44
CA LEU A 383 32.60 16.40 6.30
C LEU A 383 34.02 16.81 6.70
N LYS A 384 34.17 17.48 7.85
CA LYS A 384 35.48 17.82 8.40
C LYS A 384 36.34 16.57 8.66
N TRP A 385 35.74 15.53 9.26
CA TRP A 385 36.43 14.27 9.48
C TRP A 385 36.86 13.59 8.16
N PHE A 386 36.02 13.66 7.11
CA PHE A 386 36.35 13.12 5.78
C PHE A 386 37.56 13.82 5.15
N GLU A 387 37.58 15.15 5.17
CA GLU A 387 38.71 15.95 4.67
C GLU A 387 40.02 15.64 5.42
N GLU A 388 39.92 15.40 6.73
CA GLU A 388 41.08 15.12 7.57
C GLU A 388 41.63 13.70 7.37
N ASN A 389 40.76 12.68 7.29
CA ASN A 389 41.15 11.27 7.43
C ASN A 389 41.08 10.44 6.14
N VAL A 390 40.20 10.79 5.20
CA VAL A 390 39.91 9.95 4.02
C VAL A 390 40.41 10.60 2.74
N GLY A 391 40.19 11.91 2.57
CA GLY A 391 40.44 12.61 1.32
C GLY A 391 39.27 12.51 0.33
N PRO A 392 39.39 13.16 -0.85
CA PRO A 392 38.38 13.08 -1.91
C PRO A 392 38.16 11.64 -2.36
N ARG A 393 37.09 11.42 -3.14
CA ARG A 393 36.93 10.14 -3.82
C ARG A 393 38.08 9.99 -4.83
N PRO A 394 38.78 8.85 -4.86
CA PRO A 394 39.78 8.59 -5.89
C PRO A 394 39.08 8.51 -7.24
N GLU A 395 39.68 9.10 -8.27
CA GLU A 395 39.31 8.99 -9.68
C GLU A 395 40.37 8.17 -10.42
N GLU A 396 40.05 7.60 -11.58
CA GLU A 396 40.99 6.76 -12.35
C GLU A 396 42.27 7.53 -12.73
N GLU A 397 42.15 8.85 -12.95
CA GLU A 397 43.26 9.76 -13.25
C GLU A 397 44.27 9.94 -12.10
N ASP A 398 43.88 9.61 -10.86
CA ASP A 398 44.78 9.67 -9.69
C ASP A 398 45.79 8.51 -9.64
N PHE A 399 45.70 7.54 -10.56
CA PHE A 399 46.52 6.32 -10.59
C PHE A 399 47.48 6.32 -11.78
N THR A 400 48.78 6.32 -11.49
CA THR A 400 49.83 6.28 -12.52
C THR A 400 50.60 4.97 -12.50
N LEU A 401 50.75 4.35 -13.68
CA LEU A 401 51.57 3.16 -13.85
C LEU A 401 53.06 3.54 -13.88
N ASN A 402 53.84 2.93 -13.00
CA ASN A 402 55.29 3.10 -12.93
C ASN A 402 55.99 2.10 -13.88
N GLU A 403 57.25 2.41 -14.24
CA GLU A 403 58.08 1.57 -15.12
C GLU A 403 58.35 0.16 -14.57
N ASP A 404 58.27 -0.02 -13.24
CA ASP A 404 58.46 -1.31 -12.56
C ASP A 404 57.18 -2.18 -12.51
N GLY A 405 56.09 -1.72 -13.12
CA GLY A 405 54.80 -2.43 -13.17
C GLY A 405 53.94 -2.25 -11.90
N THR A 406 54.33 -1.36 -10.98
CA THR A 406 53.49 -0.94 -9.85
C THR A 406 52.62 0.27 -10.21
N VAL A 407 51.53 0.50 -9.48
CA VAL A 407 50.64 1.64 -9.69
C VAL A 407 50.73 2.59 -8.50
N THR A 408 51.04 3.86 -8.73
CA THR A 408 51.02 4.89 -7.69
C THR A 408 49.67 5.59 -7.69
N TYR A 409 48.97 5.57 -6.56
CA TYR A 409 47.88 6.51 -6.28
C TYR A 409 48.45 7.78 -5.66
N ASN A 410 48.12 8.94 -6.21
CA ASN A 410 48.55 10.22 -5.65
C ASN A 410 47.44 11.29 -5.70
N GLN A 411 46.93 11.67 -4.54
CA GLN A 411 45.93 12.73 -4.41
C GLN A 411 46.26 13.64 -3.23
N GLY A 412 47.00 14.72 -3.51
CA GLY A 412 47.42 15.72 -2.51
C GLY A 412 48.31 15.12 -1.41
N LYS A 413 47.79 15.02 -0.18
CA LYS A 413 48.52 14.45 0.97
C LYS A 413 48.47 12.92 1.05
N PHE A 414 47.79 12.26 0.12
CA PHE A 414 47.61 10.81 0.11
C PHE A 414 48.35 10.18 -1.07
N THR A 415 49.50 9.55 -0.78
CA THR A 415 50.29 8.81 -1.76
C THR A 415 50.42 7.36 -1.34
N ARG A 416 50.18 6.42 -2.27
CA ARG A 416 50.34 4.98 -2.01
C ARG A 416 50.78 4.24 -3.26
N ILE A 417 51.77 3.38 -3.12
CA ILE A 417 52.18 2.43 -4.16
C ILE A 417 51.34 1.16 -3.98
N ILE A 418 50.75 0.68 -5.08
CA ILE A 418 49.89 -0.50 -5.15
C ILE A 418 50.59 -1.53 -6.04
N THR A 419 50.75 -2.72 -5.51
CA THR A 419 51.42 -3.82 -6.20
C THR A 419 50.42 -4.89 -6.65
N LYS A 420 50.86 -5.76 -7.55
CA LYS A 420 50.07 -6.93 -7.99
C LYS A 420 49.64 -7.83 -6.83
N GLU A 421 50.49 -7.95 -5.81
CA GLU A 421 50.24 -8.76 -4.62
C GLU A 421 49.14 -8.17 -3.74
N ASP A 422 48.99 -6.84 -3.73
CA ASP A 422 47.94 -6.14 -2.98
C ASP A 422 46.55 -6.44 -3.52
N VAL A 423 46.39 -6.43 -4.85
CA VAL A 423 45.09 -6.43 -5.52
C VAL A 423 44.47 -7.81 -5.64
N ASN A 424 45.29 -8.87 -5.75
CA ASN A 424 44.87 -10.27 -5.91
C ASN A 424 43.65 -10.45 -6.85
N ASP A 425 43.61 -9.65 -7.93
CA ASP A 425 42.54 -9.62 -8.93
C ASP A 425 43.12 -10.09 -10.27
N ASN A 426 42.44 -11.03 -10.91
CA ASN A 426 42.82 -11.55 -12.22
C ASN A 426 42.84 -10.46 -13.31
N ARG A 427 42.19 -9.32 -13.08
CA ARG A 427 42.15 -8.14 -13.97
C ARG A 427 43.46 -7.35 -14.04
N TRP A 428 44.40 -7.55 -13.10
CA TRP A 428 45.71 -6.86 -13.11
C TRP A 428 46.51 -7.07 -14.41
N SER A 429 46.22 -8.16 -15.14
CA SER A 429 46.91 -8.51 -16.40
C SER A 429 46.41 -7.77 -17.64
N HIS A 430 45.24 -7.15 -17.59
CA HIS A 430 44.62 -6.47 -18.74
C HIS A 430 44.57 -4.96 -18.57
N ASP A 431 44.31 -4.47 -17.36
CA ASP A 431 44.31 -3.03 -17.03
C ASP A 431 44.67 -2.82 -15.55
N CYS A 432 45.95 -2.55 -15.29
CA CYS A 432 46.50 -2.48 -13.94
C CYS A 432 46.04 -1.22 -13.18
N CYS A 433 45.75 -0.10 -13.87
CA CYS A 433 45.25 1.12 -13.24
C CYS A 433 43.79 0.95 -12.79
N ASP A 434 42.93 0.38 -13.63
CA ASP A 434 41.55 0.03 -13.24
C ASP A 434 41.51 -0.94 -12.06
N ALA A 435 42.32 -2.01 -12.11
CA ALA A 435 42.39 -2.98 -11.03
C ALA A 435 42.86 -2.34 -9.71
N ALA A 436 43.87 -1.46 -9.77
CA ALA A 436 44.34 -0.69 -8.62
C ALA A 436 43.29 0.30 -8.09
N TYR A 437 42.58 1.00 -8.98
CA TYR A 437 41.46 1.88 -8.65
C TYR A 437 40.37 1.14 -7.87
N TYR A 438 39.84 0.04 -8.43
CA TYR A 438 38.77 -0.72 -7.80
C TYR A 438 39.18 -1.29 -6.45
N TRP A 439 40.42 -1.78 -6.33
CA TRP A 439 40.93 -2.28 -5.07
C TRP A 439 41.09 -1.17 -4.02
N TYR A 440 41.73 -0.05 -4.37
CA TYR A 440 41.94 1.07 -3.45
C TYR A 440 40.61 1.67 -3.01
N HIS A 441 39.69 1.90 -3.94
CA HIS A 441 38.35 2.39 -3.67
C HIS A 441 37.60 1.47 -2.70
N ASN A 442 37.59 0.16 -2.93
CA ASN A 442 36.78 -0.78 -2.15
C ASN A 442 37.42 -1.24 -0.83
N ASN A 443 38.75 -1.34 -0.76
CA ASN A 443 39.44 -1.91 0.40
C ASN A 443 40.10 -0.88 1.32
N ILE A 444 40.43 0.30 0.80
CA ILE A 444 41.08 1.35 1.59
C ILE A 444 40.13 2.51 1.79
N TRP A 445 39.69 3.13 0.71
CA TRP A 445 38.87 4.34 0.79
C TRP A 445 37.51 4.06 1.44
N ARG A 446 36.78 3.01 1.01
CA ARG A 446 35.53 2.57 1.66
C ARG A 446 35.70 2.14 3.12
N ARG A 447 36.78 1.43 3.47
CA ARG A 447 37.02 1.03 4.87
C ARG A 447 37.34 2.22 5.77
N LYS A 448 38.07 3.21 5.25
CA LYS A 448 38.27 4.48 5.95
C LYS A 448 36.94 5.21 6.15
N LEU A 449 36.07 5.25 5.14
CA LEU A 449 34.74 5.83 5.29
C LEU A 449 33.94 5.18 6.42
N ASP A 450 34.04 3.86 6.63
CA ASP A 450 33.36 3.16 7.71
C ASP A 450 33.80 3.59 9.13
N GLY A 451 34.96 4.25 9.26
CA GLY A 451 35.44 4.86 10.50
C GLY A 451 34.87 6.26 10.79
N ALA A 452 34.03 6.82 9.91
CA ALA A 452 33.50 8.16 10.08
C ALA A 452 32.56 8.27 11.29
N PRO A 453 32.64 9.38 12.06
CA PRO A 453 31.65 9.67 13.09
C PRO A 453 30.26 9.77 12.45
N TYR A 454 29.26 9.22 13.14
CA TYR A 454 27.85 9.17 12.71
C TYR A 454 27.53 8.24 11.53
N GLY A 455 28.49 7.45 11.02
CA GLY A 455 28.26 6.33 10.10
C GLY A 455 29.02 6.40 8.77
N GLY A 456 29.22 5.23 8.14
CA GLY A 456 30.16 5.02 7.04
C GLY A 456 29.73 5.43 5.61
N TYR A 457 30.32 4.80 4.58
CA TYR A 457 30.01 5.05 3.16
C TYR A 457 28.52 4.83 2.83
N HIS A 458 27.91 3.89 3.55
CA HIS A 458 26.49 3.62 3.54
C HIS A 458 25.75 4.36 4.65
N HIS A 459 26.14 5.60 4.95
CA HIS A 459 25.19 6.61 5.41
C HIS A 459 24.18 6.88 4.28
N LYS A 460 23.47 5.83 3.85
CA LYS A 460 22.09 5.93 3.38
C LYS A 460 21.47 6.78 4.45
N THR A 461 21.24 8.03 4.08
CA THR A 461 20.33 8.94 4.73
C THR A 461 19.37 8.11 5.55
N LYS A 462 19.50 8.16 6.88
CA LYS A 462 18.30 8.05 7.67
C LYS A 462 17.47 9.26 7.23
N SER A 463 16.75 9.10 6.12
CA SER A 463 15.54 9.84 5.79
C SER A 463 14.48 9.69 6.90
N LYS A 464 14.81 8.93 7.96
CA LYS A 464 14.17 8.85 9.26
C LYS A 464 14.56 9.94 10.26
N VAL A 465 15.49 10.87 9.95
CA VAL A 465 15.82 11.98 10.86
C VAL A 465 14.74 13.06 10.87
N TYR A 466 13.77 13.01 9.96
CA TYR A 466 12.55 13.80 10.09
C TYR A 466 11.51 12.95 10.81
N HIS A 467 11.09 13.37 12.01
CA HIS A 467 10.03 12.73 12.77
C HIS A 467 8.90 12.21 11.86
N LYS A 468 8.77 10.88 11.73
CA LYS A 468 7.74 10.19 10.93
C LYS A 468 7.57 10.70 9.48
N GLY A 469 8.61 11.21 8.83
CA GLY A 469 8.53 11.71 7.45
C GLY A 469 7.83 13.07 7.29
N PHE A 470 7.73 13.85 8.36
CA PHE A 470 7.21 15.22 8.34
C PHE A 470 8.17 16.16 7.62
N ASN A 471 7.67 17.00 6.71
CA ASN A 471 8.44 18.08 6.08
C ASN A 471 7.55 19.32 6.02
N PRO A 472 7.90 20.43 6.71
CA PRO A 472 7.05 21.61 6.82
C PRO A 472 6.74 22.26 5.46
N ASN A 473 7.67 22.21 4.50
CA ASN A 473 7.51 22.82 3.18
C ASN A 473 6.44 22.13 2.30
N LYS A 474 5.96 20.96 2.71
CA LYS A 474 4.88 20.24 2.01
C LYS A 474 3.49 20.62 2.51
N TRP A 475 3.40 21.40 3.58
CA TRP A 475 2.14 21.84 4.18
C TRP A 475 1.88 23.31 3.85
N PHE A 476 0.62 23.64 3.64
CA PHE A 476 0.14 25.00 3.40
C PHE A 476 -1.07 25.29 4.29
N SER A 477 -1.34 26.57 4.54
CA SER A 477 -2.55 27.00 5.26
C SER A 477 -3.79 26.56 4.49
N PHE A 478 -4.72 25.89 5.16
CA PHE A 478 -5.99 25.52 4.56
C PHE A 478 -6.98 26.70 4.62
N ASP A 479 -6.84 27.59 3.64
CA ASP A 479 -7.69 28.78 3.46
C ASP A 479 -8.05 29.00 1.98
N GLN A 480 -8.81 30.05 1.69
CA GLN A 480 -9.27 30.36 0.34
C GLN A 480 -8.16 30.79 -0.62
N ASN A 481 -6.90 30.90 -0.20
CA ASN A 481 -5.79 31.23 -1.09
C ASN A 481 -5.18 29.98 -1.77
N THR A 482 -5.60 28.77 -1.38
CA THR A 482 -5.11 27.53 -2.00
C THR A 482 -6.04 27.02 -3.09
N VAL A 483 -5.50 26.60 -4.24
CA VAL A 483 -6.24 25.95 -5.34
C VAL A 483 -6.83 24.57 -4.97
N TYR A 484 -6.56 24.09 -3.76
CA TYR A 484 -7.08 22.83 -3.21
C TYR A 484 -8.17 23.04 -2.16
N TYR A 485 -8.63 24.29 -1.96
CA TYR A 485 -9.64 24.62 -0.95
C TYR A 485 -10.92 23.78 -1.13
N ASP A 486 -11.45 23.72 -2.35
CA ASP A 486 -12.66 22.96 -2.67
C ASP A 486 -12.50 21.46 -2.44
N ASP A 487 -11.35 20.89 -2.79
CA ASP A 487 -11.09 19.46 -2.56
C ASP A 487 -11.10 19.15 -1.07
N GLY A 488 -10.52 20.05 -0.26
CA GLY A 488 -10.50 19.87 1.18
C GLY A 488 -11.88 20.04 1.79
N LEU A 489 -12.65 21.03 1.34
CA LEU A 489 -14.06 21.18 1.73
C LEU A 489 -14.90 19.98 1.32
N LYS A 490 -14.68 19.44 0.10
CA LYS A 490 -15.35 18.23 -0.37
C LYS A 490 -15.00 17.04 0.53
N GLN A 491 -13.74 16.83 0.87
CA GLN A 491 -13.33 15.74 1.75
C GLN A 491 -13.90 15.87 3.16
N ILE A 492 -13.99 17.09 3.70
CA ILE A 492 -14.65 17.37 4.99
C ILE A 492 -16.17 17.12 4.87
N ALA A 493 -16.80 17.61 3.81
CA ALA A 493 -18.22 17.41 3.54
C ALA A 493 -18.57 15.92 3.36
N ASP A 494 -17.73 15.14 2.67
CA ASP A 494 -17.89 13.70 2.49
C ASP A 494 -17.78 12.96 3.83
N LYS A 495 -16.85 13.36 4.71
CA LYS A 495 -16.78 12.84 6.09
C LYS A 495 -18.04 13.18 6.90
N ILE A 496 -18.49 14.43 6.86
CA ILE A 496 -19.72 14.86 7.54
C ILE A 496 -20.93 14.07 7.02
N LYS A 497 -21.06 13.95 5.70
CA LYS A 497 -22.10 13.18 5.02
C LYS A 497 -22.09 11.71 5.43
N TYR A 498 -20.91 11.10 5.53
CA TYR A 498 -20.75 9.74 6.03
C TYR A 498 -21.32 9.59 7.45
N TYR A 499 -21.01 10.51 8.38
CA TYR A 499 -21.56 10.46 9.74
C TYR A 499 -23.06 10.78 9.79
N ASN A 500 -23.55 11.68 8.93
CA ASN A 500 -24.97 11.96 8.80
C ASN A 500 -25.75 10.73 8.32
N ARG A 501 -25.17 9.92 7.41
CA ARG A 501 -25.77 8.64 7.00
C ARG A 501 -25.95 7.69 8.18
N ILE A 502 -24.98 7.62 9.07
CA ILE A 502 -25.08 6.83 10.31
C ILE A 502 -26.18 7.38 11.23
N ALA A 503 -26.27 8.70 11.38
CA ALA A 503 -27.35 9.32 12.15
C ALA A 503 -28.73 9.02 11.56
N LEU A 504 -28.87 8.97 10.22
CA LEU A 504 -30.12 8.58 9.56
C LEU A 504 -30.51 7.12 9.83
N ILE A 505 -29.54 6.20 9.87
CA ILE A 505 -29.76 4.80 10.29
C ILE A 505 -30.29 4.79 11.73
N VAL A 506 -29.62 5.48 12.65
CA VAL A 506 -30.00 5.52 14.07
C VAL A 506 -31.39 6.16 14.27
N GLN A 507 -31.68 7.29 13.62
CA GLN A 507 -33.01 7.89 13.64
C GLN A 507 -34.06 6.91 13.12
N GLY A 508 -33.71 6.24 12.03
CA GLY A 508 -34.50 5.20 11.44
C GLY A 508 -34.89 4.06 12.38
N LEU A 509 -33.92 3.60 13.17
CA LEU A 509 -34.15 2.57 14.17
C LEU A 509 -35.13 3.02 15.27
N PHE A 510 -35.23 4.32 15.55
CA PHE A 510 -36.23 4.88 16.47
C PHE A 510 -37.60 5.10 15.81
N ASP A 511 -37.65 5.56 14.56
CA ASP A 511 -38.93 5.99 13.96
C ASP A 511 -39.77 4.85 13.38
N ARG A 512 -39.12 3.89 12.69
CA ARG A 512 -39.83 2.88 11.87
C ARG A 512 -39.68 1.45 12.38
N SER A 513 -38.80 1.21 13.34
CA SER A 513 -38.40 -0.15 13.72
C SER A 513 -38.79 -0.50 15.14
N GLU A 514 -39.34 -1.71 15.32
CA GLU A 514 -39.66 -2.24 16.65
C GLU A 514 -38.40 -2.65 17.45
N ILE A 515 -37.22 -2.64 16.81
CA ILE A 515 -35.94 -3.07 17.40
C ILE A 515 -35.63 -2.35 18.71
N LEU A 516 -35.93 -1.05 18.80
CA LEU A 516 -35.65 -0.23 19.98
C LEU A 516 -36.86 -0.04 20.91
N HIS A 517 -38.04 -0.55 20.54
CA HIS A 517 -39.25 -0.38 21.34
C HIS A 517 -39.13 -1.11 22.69
N PRO A 518 -39.66 -0.52 23.79
CA PRO A 518 -40.35 0.77 23.88
C PRO A 518 -39.37 1.93 24.14
N HIS A 519 -39.56 3.10 23.51
CA HIS A 519 -38.74 4.31 23.76
C HIS A 519 -39.58 5.60 23.58
N PRO A 520 -39.15 6.75 24.16
CA PRO A 520 -39.79 8.03 23.90
C PRO A 520 -39.58 8.49 22.45
N PRO A 521 -40.40 9.40 21.91
CA PRO A 521 -40.13 10.03 20.62
C PRO A 521 -38.75 10.70 20.60
N VAL A 522 -37.94 10.39 19.58
CA VAL A 522 -36.55 10.87 19.47
C VAL A 522 -36.39 11.73 18.22
N GLN A 523 -35.66 12.83 18.36
CA GLN A 523 -35.23 13.68 17.24
C GLN A 523 -33.71 13.79 17.27
N THR A 524 -33.02 12.80 16.72
CA THR A 524 -31.54 12.76 16.71
C THR A 524 -30.93 13.89 15.89
N TRP A 525 -31.71 14.54 15.00
CA TRP A 525 -31.23 15.70 14.24
C TRP A 525 -31.12 17.01 15.05
N THR A 526 -31.58 17.00 16.31
CA THR A 526 -31.42 18.15 17.23
C THR A 526 -30.42 17.79 18.33
N ALA A 527 -29.57 18.74 18.75
CA ALA A 527 -28.58 18.50 19.79
C ALA A 527 -29.22 17.99 21.10
N LYS A 528 -30.30 18.64 21.52
CA LYS A 528 -31.06 18.30 22.73
C LYS A 528 -31.72 16.91 22.63
N GLY A 529 -32.32 16.59 21.47
CA GLY A 529 -32.95 15.29 21.24
C GLY A 529 -31.92 14.16 21.18
N PHE A 530 -30.77 14.41 20.56
CA PHE A 530 -29.64 13.48 20.53
C PHE A 530 -29.11 13.18 21.92
N GLU A 531 -28.83 14.20 22.74
CA GLU A 531 -28.32 14.02 24.11
C GLU A 531 -29.35 13.38 25.07
N ALA A 532 -30.64 13.61 24.82
CA ALA A 532 -31.72 12.97 25.56
C ALA A 532 -31.82 11.46 25.26
N ALA A 533 -31.61 11.04 24.01
CA ALA A 533 -31.85 9.66 23.57
C ALA A 533 -30.60 8.80 23.40
N VAL A 534 -29.45 9.40 23.12
CA VAL A 534 -28.20 8.72 22.74
C VAL A 534 -27.06 9.11 23.67
N THR A 535 -26.24 8.13 24.03
CA THR A 535 -25.00 8.33 24.78
C THR A 535 -23.84 7.68 24.03
N LEU A 536 -22.83 8.48 23.69
CA LEU A 536 -21.64 7.99 22.98
C LEU A 536 -20.62 7.48 24.01
N ILE A 537 -20.18 6.24 23.84
CA ILE A 537 -19.21 5.61 24.73
C ILE A 537 -17.87 5.54 24.00
N TYR A 538 -16.94 6.40 24.41
CA TYR A 538 -15.56 6.42 23.91
C TYR A 538 -14.69 5.52 24.79
N ASP A 539 -13.82 4.71 24.17
CA ASP A 539 -12.93 3.77 24.88
C ASP A 539 -12.08 4.46 25.96
N GLU A 540 -11.67 5.71 25.74
CA GLU A 540 -10.88 6.51 26.69
C GLU A 540 -11.54 6.63 28.08
N SER A 541 -12.88 6.61 28.13
CA SER A 541 -13.65 6.66 29.37
C SER A 541 -13.62 5.37 30.20
N LYS A 542 -13.08 4.27 29.65
CA LYS A 542 -12.92 2.97 30.35
C LYS A 542 -11.46 2.49 30.43
N THR A 543 -10.49 3.25 29.92
CA THR A 543 -9.07 2.84 29.79
C THR A 543 -8.15 3.28 30.93
N LEU A 544 -8.66 3.60 32.12
CA LEU A 544 -7.80 3.54 33.31
C LEU A 544 -7.79 2.08 33.82
N TYR A 545 -7.12 1.21 33.07
CA TYR A 545 -6.76 -0.12 33.58
C TYR A 545 -5.62 0.07 34.58
N ASN A 546 -5.90 -0.22 35.87
CA ASN A 546 -4.86 -0.23 36.89
C ASN A 546 -3.87 -1.37 36.62
N GLY A 547 -2.60 -1.03 36.42
CA GLY A 547 -1.50 -1.99 36.23
C GLY A 547 -0.82 -1.92 34.86
N GLU A 548 0.38 -2.48 34.79
CA GLU A 548 1.15 -2.60 33.56
C GLU A 548 0.42 -3.46 32.52
N LYS A 549 0.64 -3.18 31.24
CA LYS A 549 0.12 -4.00 30.13
C LYS A 549 0.74 -5.40 30.23
N PRO A 550 -0.04 -6.49 30.23
CA PRO A 550 0.52 -7.83 30.19
C PRO A 550 1.43 -8.00 28.97
N ASP A 551 2.69 -8.37 29.19
CA ASP A 551 3.69 -8.59 28.15
C ASP A 551 3.85 -10.10 27.90
N PHE A 552 3.43 -10.53 26.71
CA PHE A 552 3.53 -11.93 26.31
C PHE A 552 4.98 -12.38 26.14
N GLU A 553 5.89 -11.52 25.68
CA GLU A 553 7.29 -11.90 25.46
C GLU A 553 7.98 -12.14 26.81
N ALA A 554 7.73 -11.26 27.79
CA ALA A 554 8.17 -11.47 29.17
C ALA A 554 7.60 -12.77 29.78
N TYR A 555 6.31 -13.04 29.53
CA TYR A 555 5.67 -14.28 29.98
C TYR A 555 6.23 -15.53 29.31
N ARG A 556 6.48 -15.49 27.99
CA ARG A 556 7.14 -16.59 27.27
C ARG A 556 8.53 -16.86 27.83
N ILE A 557 9.31 -15.83 28.11
CA ILE A 557 10.65 -15.97 28.73
C ILE A 557 10.52 -16.71 30.07
N LYS A 558 9.56 -16.32 30.91
CA LYS A 558 9.27 -16.99 32.18
C LYS A 558 8.89 -18.47 31.99
N CYS A 559 7.99 -18.79 31.05
CA CYS A 559 7.66 -20.20 30.76
C CYS A 559 8.88 -20.96 30.23
N ASN A 560 9.72 -20.32 29.44
CA ASN A 560 10.91 -20.91 28.84
C ASN A 560 12.03 -21.19 29.86
N GLU A 561 11.96 -20.67 31.09
CA GLU A 561 12.83 -21.11 32.19
C GLU A 561 12.72 -22.61 32.48
N TYR A 562 11.59 -23.24 32.10
CA TYR A 562 11.35 -24.67 32.22
C TYR A 562 11.87 -25.48 31.02
N LEU A 563 12.55 -24.86 30.06
CA LEU A 563 13.12 -25.60 28.92
C LEU A 563 14.24 -26.54 29.39
N GLY A 564 14.05 -27.81 29.12
CA GLY A 564 15.01 -28.85 29.42
C GLY A 564 14.97 -30.00 28.42
N PRO A 565 15.83 -31.01 28.61
CA PRO A 565 15.66 -32.29 27.94
C PRO A 565 14.25 -32.82 28.19
N HIS A 566 13.57 -33.31 27.14
CA HIS A 566 12.22 -33.86 27.24
C HIS A 566 11.10 -32.85 27.59
N ALA A 567 11.38 -31.55 27.64
CA ALA A 567 10.34 -30.56 27.82
C ALA A 567 9.40 -30.51 26.60
N VAL A 568 8.13 -30.22 26.84
CA VAL A 568 7.10 -30.11 25.80
C VAL A 568 6.98 -28.67 25.33
N THR A 569 7.07 -28.45 24.02
CA THR A 569 7.07 -27.11 23.43
C THR A 569 6.12 -26.97 22.25
N ILE A 570 5.81 -25.71 21.96
CA ILE A 570 5.07 -25.26 20.78
C ILE A 570 5.92 -24.23 20.03
N GLY A 571 5.79 -24.17 18.70
CA GLY A 571 6.48 -23.21 17.83
C GLY A 571 7.40 -23.88 16.79
N GLN A 572 7.91 -25.07 17.09
CA GLN A 572 8.81 -25.83 16.22
C GLN A 572 8.22 -26.14 14.84
N GLN A 573 6.92 -26.39 14.74
CA GLN A 573 6.24 -26.66 13.46
C GLN A 573 6.26 -25.43 12.55
N LYS A 574 6.00 -24.25 13.11
CA LYS A 574 6.01 -22.99 12.37
C LYS A 574 7.40 -22.72 11.78
N VAL A 575 8.43 -22.83 12.60
CA VAL A 575 9.82 -22.63 12.17
C VAL A 575 10.24 -23.64 11.11
N TYR A 576 9.78 -24.88 11.22
CA TYR A 576 9.97 -25.90 10.19
C TYR A 576 9.32 -25.50 8.85
N GLU A 577 8.06 -25.07 8.87
CA GLU A 577 7.32 -24.67 7.65
C GLU A 577 7.90 -23.42 7.00
N GLU A 578 8.38 -22.45 7.79
CA GLU A 578 9.05 -21.25 7.30
C GLU A 578 10.38 -21.60 6.62
N LYS A 579 11.18 -22.49 7.22
CA LYS A 579 12.43 -23.01 6.61
C LYS A 579 12.18 -23.82 5.33
N MET A 580 11.06 -24.53 5.24
CA MET A 580 10.70 -25.26 4.02
C MET A 580 10.18 -24.32 2.94
N ALA A 581 9.50 -23.24 3.31
CA ALA A 581 9.09 -22.19 2.37
C ALA A 581 10.30 -21.50 1.76
N GLU A 582 11.28 -21.11 2.58
CA GLU A 582 12.53 -20.50 2.10
C GLU A 582 13.24 -21.41 1.09
N LYS A 583 13.41 -22.70 1.42
CA LYS A 583 14.01 -23.68 0.50
C LYS A 583 13.23 -23.88 -0.80
N GLU A 584 11.90 -23.88 -0.73
CA GLU A 584 11.05 -24.05 -1.91
C GLU A 584 11.08 -22.79 -2.79
N ASN A 585 11.06 -21.60 -2.18
CA ASN A 585 11.22 -20.34 -2.91
C ASN A 585 12.59 -20.29 -3.59
N GLU A 586 13.68 -20.62 -2.88
CA GLU A 586 15.03 -20.73 -3.46
C GLU A 586 15.09 -21.75 -4.59
N ARG A 587 14.43 -22.92 -4.44
CA ARG A 587 14.35 -23.93 -5.52
C ARG A 587 13.67 -23.35 -6.75
N GLN A 588 12.59 -22.59 -6.58
CA GLN A 588 11.84 -21.98 -7.69
C GLN A 588 12.60 -20.83 -8.34
N GLU A 589 13.25 -19.97 -7.55
CA GLU A 589 14.09 -18.89 -8.06
C GLU A 589 15.28 -19.41 -8.87
N ASN A 590 15.85 -20.55 -8.47
CA ASN A 590 16.94 -21.20 -9.19
C ASN A 590 16.48 -22.00 -10.43
N ASP A 591 15.18 -22.27 -10.57
CA ASP A 591 14.64 -23.00 -11.73
C ASP A 591 14.22 -22.02 -12.84
N TYR A 592 15.11 -21.86 -13.84
CA TYR A 592 14.89 -20.99 -14.99
C TYR A 592 13.61 -21.28 -15.80
N ARG A 593 12.98 -22.44 -15.61
CA ARG A 593 11.73 -22.82 -16.27
C ARG A 593 10.50 -22.18 -15.62
N ILE A 594 10.63 -21.71 -14.38
CA ILE A 594 9.54 -21.09 -13.63
C ILE A 594 9.57 -19.59 -13.89
N ARG A 595 8.67 -19.11 -14.76
CA ARG A 595 8.60 -17.67 -15.11
C ARG A 595 8.08 -16.79 -13.97
N ASN A 596 7.28 -17.34 -13.07
CA ASN A 596 6.67 -16.64 -11.94
C ASN A 596 6.81 -17.50 -10.67
N PRO A 597 7.91 -17.37 -9.91
CA PRO A 597 8.07 -18.11 -8.66
C PRO A 597 6.99 -17.71 -7.66
N SER A 598 6.49 -18.69 -6.92
CA SER A 598 5.56 -18.47 -5.82
C SER A 598 6.35 -18.02 -4.58
N ASN A 599 5.87 -16.99 -3.89
CA ASN A 599 6.49 -16.51 -2.65
C ASN A 599 5.76 -17.09 -1.44
N TYR A 600 6.09 -18.33 -1.06
CA TYR A 600 5.52 -18.96 0.13
C TYR A 600 6.13 -18.36 1.40
N ASN A 601 5.29 -17.97 2.36
CA ASN A 601 5.75 -17.62 3.70
C ASN A 601 5.88 -18.86 4.61
N ARG A 602 5.09 -19.90 4.32
CA ARG A 602 5.11 -21.20 4.99
C ARG A 602 4.84 -22.28 3.96
N TYR A 603 5.55 -23.38 4.05
CA TYR A 603 5.37 -24.51 3.14
C TYR A 603 5.49 -25.82 3.91
N LYS A 604 4.50 -26.71 3.73
CA LYS A 604 4.53 -28.05 4.30
C LYS A 604 4.69 -29.06 3.16
N PRO A 605 5.85 -29.72 3.04
CA PRO A 605 6.07 -30.73 2.00
C PRO A 605 5.07 -31.88 2.11
N PHE A 606 4.58 -32.34 0.97
CA PHE A 606 3.66 -33.49 0.94
C PHE A 606 4.36 -34.75 1.46
N GLY A 607 3.72 -35.43 2.43
CA GLY A 607 4.28 -36.64 3.06
C GLY A 607 5.28 -36.38 4.19
N ASP A 608 5.58 -35.11 4.51
CA ASP A 608 6.36 -34.74 5.69
C ASP A 608 5.46 -34.09 6.76
N PRO A 609 5.14 -34.80 7.86
CA PRO A 609 4.27 -34.26 8.89
C PRO A 609 4.89 -33.08 9.65
N GLY A 610 6.23 -32.92 9.60
CA GLY A 610 6.99 -32.01 10.45
C GLY A 610 7.13 -32.51 11.90
N PRO A 611 7.76 -31.72 12.78
CA PRO A 611 7.93 -32.07 14.20
C PRO A 611 6.60 -32.13 14.98
N GLY A 612 5.52 -31.58 14.44
CA GLY A 612 4.20 -31.51 15.09
C GLY A 612 3.98 -30.20 15.85
N LEU A 613 2.71 -29.81 16.01
CA LEU A 613 2.33 -28.54 16.66
C LEU A 613 2.77 -28.47 18.14
N VAL A 614 2.59 -29.57 18.87
CA VAL A 614 3.08 -29.79 20.22
C VAL A 614 4.09 -30.93 20.13
N ALA A 615 5.33 -30.72 20.56
CA ALA A 615 6.39 -31.71 20.44
C ALA A 615 7.32 -31.68 21.65
N GLN A 616 7.86 -32.84 21.97
CA GLN A 616 8.86 -32.98 23.02
C GLN A 616 10.26 -32.74 22.43
N ILE A 617 11.11 -32.06 23.19
CA ILE A 617 12.50 -31.78 22.79
C ILE A 617 13.30 -33.09 22.75
N ALA A 618 13.92 -33.36 21.60
CA ALA A 618 14.84 -34.50 21.44
C ALA A 618 16.21 -34.23 22.09
N LYS A 619 16.71 -33.00 21.93
CA LYS A 619 17.97 -32.55 22.54
C LYS A 619 17.93 -31.04 22.81
N TRP A 620 18.15 -30.65 24.06
CA TRP A 620 18.32 -29.25 24.47
C TRP A 620 19.81 -28.86 24.46
N MET A 621 20.12 -27.66 23.94
CA MET A 621 21.48 -27.13 23.83
C MET A 621 21.56 -25.77 24.56
N PRO A 622 21.75 -25.75 25.89
CA PRO A 622 21.59 -24.53 26.70
C PRO A 622 22.59 -23.43 26.32
N LYS A 623 23.86 -23.77 26.07
CA LYS A 623 24.89 -22.79 25.67
C LYS A 623 24.59 -22.07 24.35
N ALA A 624 23.81 -22.70 23.47
CA ALA A 624 23.46 -22.16 22.16
C ALA A 624 22.02 -21.64 22.10
N HIS A 625 21.26 -21.73 23.20
CA HIS A 625 19.84 -21.37 23.28
C HIS A 625 19.00 -22.00 22.15
N LYS A 626 19.22 -23.31 21.90
CA LYS A 626 18.60 -24.05 20.78
C LYS A 626 18.05 -25.42 21.21
N ALA A 627 16.90 -25.80 20.68
CA ALA A 627 16.32 -27.13 20.81
C ALA A 627 16.34 -27.88 19.48
N LYS A 628 16.58 -29.19 19.52
CA LYS A 628 16.51 -30.08 18.36
C LYS A 628 15.28 -30.99 18.48
N PHE A 629 14.53 -31.11 17.39
CA PHE A 629 13.39 -32.00 17.25
C PHE A 629 13.67 -33.04 16.15
N THR A 630 13.10 -34.24 16.30
CA THR A 630 13.36 -35.38 15.42
C THR A 630 12.06 -36.13 15.13
N TRP A 631 11.83 -36.50 13.88
CA TRP A 631 10.64 -37.24 13.45
C TRP A 631 10.94 -38.07 12.19
N ALA A 632 10.01 -38.96 11.85
CA ALA A 632 10.03 -39.75 10.62
C ALA A 632 9.24 -39.03 9.52
N SER A 633 9.86 -38.83 8.36
CA SER A 633 9.25 -38.25 7.16
C SER A 633 9.22 -39.29 6.04
N ARG A 634 8.21 -39.29 5.17
CA ARG A 634 8.16 -40.23 4.05
C ARG A 634 8.96 -39.66 2.88
N LYS A 635 9.84 -40.45 2.25
CA LYS A 635 10.49 -40.05 1.01
C LYS A 635 9.45 -39.99 -0.11
N GLN A 636 9.41 -38.87 -0.83
CA GLN A 636 8.71 -38.81 -2.11
C GLN A 636 9.55 -39.50 -3.17
N HIS A 637 8.95 -40.48 -3.85
CA HIS A 637 9.48 -41.08 -5.06
C HIS A 637 8.63 -40.66 -6.24
N TRP A 638 9.28 -40.39 -7.37
CA TRP A 638 8.61 -40.07 -8.63
C TRP A 638 7.92 -41.28 -9.27
N ASN A 639 8.27 -42.50 -8.83
CA ASN A 639 7.72 -43.75 -9.35
C ASN A 639 6.61 -44.30 -8.45
N LEU A 640 5.43 -44.57 -9.04
CA LEU A 640 4.25 -45.16 -8.39
C LEU A 640 4.46 -46.57 -7.80
N HIS A 641 5.59 -47.22 -8.08
CA HIS A 641 5.91 -48.59 -7.67
C HIS A 641 6.93 -48.71 -6.53
N SER A 642 7.44 -47.61 -5.95
CA SER A 642 8.39 -47.72 -4.84
C SER A 642 7.67 -47.92 -3.50
N GLN A 643 8.21 -48.80 -2.66
CA GLN A 643 7.78 -48.92 -1.27
C GLN A 643 8.03 -47.60 -0.52
N SER A 644 7.19 -47.32 0.47
CA SER A 644 7.26 -46.11 1.28
C SER A 644 8.46 -46.14 2.22
N GLU A 645 9.59 -45.57 1.80
CA GLU A 645 10.75 -45.41 2.69
C GLU A 645 10.55 -44.23 3.65
N TYR A 646 10.76 -44.48 4.94
CA TYR A 646 10.85 -43.41 5.94
C TYR A 646 12.29 -42.88 6.05
N LYS A 647 12.43 -41.59 6.31
CA LYS A 647 13.68 -40.87 6.53
C LYS A 647 13.65 -40.18 7.89
N TYR A 648 14.76 -40.32 8.63
CA TYR A 648 15.03 -39.58 9.84
C TYR A 648 15.28 -38.10 9.53
N THR A 649 14.42 -37.22 10.02
CA THR A 649 14.46 -35.78 9.76
C THR A 649 14.56 -35.00 11.08
N THR A 650 15.22 -33.86 11.03
CA THR A 650 15.48 -33.04 12.21
C THR A 650 15.34 -31.55 11.90
N VAL A 651 14.89 -30.77 12.88
CA VAL A 651 14.94 -29.30 12.84
C VAL A 651 15.54 -28.78 14.13
N THR A 652 16.37 -27.74 14.02
CA THR A 652 16.89 -26.99 15.17
C THR A 652 16.18 -25.64 15.22
N VAL A 653 15.69 -25.28 16.40
CA VAL A 653 14.87 -24.10 16.66
C VAL A 653 15.50 -23.28 17.79
N GLU A 654 15.45 -21.96 17.69
CA GLU A 654 15.95 -21.05 18.72
C GLU A 654 14.95 -20.92 19.88
N GLU A 655 15.45 -20.67 21.09
CA GLU A 655 14.64 -20.52 22.30
C GLU A 655 13.53 -19.46 22.15
N LYS A 656 13.83 -18.34 21.49
CA LYS A 656 12.88 -17.25 21.26
C LYS A 656 11.67 -17.66 20.41
N ASP A 657 11.81 -18.72 19.59
CA ASP A 657 10.74 -19.20 18.71
C ASP A 657 9.95 -20.36 19.34
N LEU A 658 10.31 -20.75 20.56
CA LEU A 658 9.67 -21.82 21.32
C LEU A 658 8.86 -21.24 22.48
N PHE A 659 7.78 -21.94 22.80
CA PHE A 659 6.97 -21.73 23.98
C PHE A 659 6.92 -23.03 24.78
N CYS A 660 7.48 -23.03 25.97
CA CYS A 660 7.49 -24.19 26.87
C CYS A 660 6.12 -24.37 27.52
N VAL A 661 5.47 -25.50 27.25
CA VAL A 661 4.16 -25.85 27.79
C VAL A 661 4.27 -26.32 29.24
N ASP A 662 5.42 -26.85 29.65
CA ASP A 662 5.62 -27.32 31.02
C ASP A 662 5.65 -26.16 32.03
N GLY A 663 5.98 -24.94 31.57
CA GLY A 663 5.90 -23.71 32.36
C GLY A 663 4.56 -22.96 32.25
N TYR A 664 3.55 -23.55 31.58
CA TYR A 664 2.24 -22.95 31.35
C TYR A 664 1.20 -23.51 32.33
N GLU A 665 0.45 -22.65 33.03
CA GLU A 665 -0.66 -23.06 33.87
C GLU A 665 -2.01 -22.94 33.15
N LYS A 666 -2.91 -23.87 33.44
CA LYS A 666 -4.26 -23.89 32.84
C LYS A 666 -5.01 -22.60 33.23
N GLY A 667 -5.38 -21.82 32.23
CA GLY A 667 -6.07 -20.53 32.35
C GLY A 667 -5.16 -19.32 32.15
N ASP A 668 -3.85 -19.47 31.97
CA ASP A 668 -2.92 -18.35 31.85
C ASP A 668 -3.20 -17.47 30.62
N PHE A 669 -3.80 -18.01 29.54
CA PHE A 669 -4.21 -17.20 28.40
C PHE A 669 -5.23 -16.11 28.76
N ILE A 670 -5.99 -16.27 29.85
CA ILE A 670 -7.06 -15.36 30.28
C ILE A 670 -6.50 -13.97 30.62
N GLN A 671 -5.26 -13.89 31.11
CA GLN A 671 -4.62 -12.60 31.46
C GLN A 671 -4.42 -11.72 30.23
N PHE A 672 -4.10 -12.33 29.07
CA PHE A 672 -3.95 -11.63 27.80
C PHE A 672 -5.30 -11.46 27.09
N PHE A 673 -6.23 -12.41 27.22
CA PHE A 673 -7.52 -12.30 26.54
C PHE A 673 -8.44 -11.22 27.17
N LYS A 674 -8.42 -11.09 28.51
CA LYS A 674 -9.30 -10.14 29.21
C LYS A 674 -8.89 -8.68 29.00
N ASP A 675 -7.60 -8.40 28.86
CA ASP A 675 -7.09 -7.04 28.71
C ASP A 675 -7.29 -6.50 27.26
N PRO A 676 -8.09 -5.44 27.06
CA PRO A 676 -8.33 -4.90 25.71
C PRO A 676 -7.08 -4.37 25.01
N ARG A 677 -6.03 -4.00 25.78
CA ARG A 677 -4.77 -3.45 25.26
C ARG A 677 -3.94 -4.51 24.53
N THR A 678 -4.15 -5.78 24.84
CA THR A 678 -3.41 -6.90 24.25
C THR A 678 -4.23 -7.64 23.20
N ARG A 679 -5.54 -7.42 23.04
CA ARG A 679 -6.42 -8.16 22.09
C ARG A 679 -5.90 -8.20 20.64
N ALA A 680 -5.43 -7.08 20.10
CA ALA A 680 -4.91 -7.03 18.73
C ALA A 680 -3.61 -7.85 18.57
N GLU A 681 -2.79 -7.91 19.62
CA GLU A 681 -1.55 -8.69 19.65
C GLU A 681 -1.81 -10.15 20.04
N TYR A 682 -2.85 -10.40 20.83
CA TYR A 682 -3.28 -11.71 21.31
C TYR A 682 -3.54 -12.66 20.15
N LEU A 683 -4.09 -12.18 19.02
CA LEU A 683 -4.22 -13.00 17.81
C LEU A 683 -2.90 -13.60 17.32
N LYS A 684 -1.74 -12.98 17.60
CA LYS A 684 -0.43 -13.56 17.23
C LYS A 684 -0.04 -14.71 18.15
N TRP A 685 -0.49 -14.68 19.41
CA TRP A 685 -0.07 -15.60 20.48
C TRP A 685 -1.11 -16.67 20.83
N ALA A 686 -2.37 -16.42 20.51
CA ALA A 686 -3.51 -17.32 20.68
C ALA A 686 -3.27 -18.75 20.14
N PRO A 687 -2.62 -19.00 18.98
CA PRO A 687 -2.39 -20.38 18.54
C PRO A 687 -1.56 -21.16 19.54
N ILE A 688 -0.56 -20.50 20.12
CA ILE A 688 0.41 -21.10 21.02
C ILE A 688 -0.26 -21.36 22.38
N LEU A 689 -0.93 -20.36 22.94
CA LEU A 689 -1.62 -20.46 24.23
C LEU A 689 -2.77 -21.48 24.19
N LEU A 690 -3.57 -21.49 23.12
CA LEU A 690 -4.66 -22.47 22.98
C LEU A 690 -4.14 -23.89 22.74
N ALA A 691 -3.05 -24.06 22.00
CA ALA A 691 -2.43 -25.37 21.84
C ALA A 691 -1.85 -25.90 23.16
N ALA A 692 -1.34 -25.02 24.03
CA ALA A 692 -0.93 -25.37 25.39
C ALA A 692 -2.13 -25.82 26.25
N GLU A 693 -3.23 -25.06 26.24
CA GLU A 693 -4.50 -25.46 26.88
C GLU A 693 -5.01 -26.82 26.41
N ASP A 694 -5.00 -27.04 25.10
CA ASP A 694 -5.53 -28.27 24.52
C ASP A 694 -4.63 -29.48 24.82
N TYR A 695 -3.32 -29.27 24.97
CA TYR A 695 -2.40 -30.29 25.48
C TYR A 695 -2.68 -30.61 26.95
N LEU A 696 -2.80 -29.60 27.82
CA LEU A 696 -3.13 -29.80 29.24
C LEU A 696 -4.53 -30.41 29.45
N ALA A 697 -5.47 -30.13 28.54
CA ALA A 697 -6.80 -30.74 28.52
C ALA A 697 -6.81 -32.16 27.93
N GLY A 698 -5.67 -32.68 27.45
CA GLY A 698 -5.54 -34.02 26.88
C GLY A 698 -6.16 -34.19 25.49
N LYS A 699 -6.52 -33.09 24.80
CA LYS A 699 -7.10 -33.13 23.45
C LYS A 699 -6.04 -33.31 22.36
N ILE A 700 -4.82 -32.85 22.61
CA ILE A 700 -3.68 -32.99 21.71
C ILE A 700 -2.59 -33.76 22.44
N LYS A 701 -1.95 -34.71 21.75
CA LYS A 701 -0.77 -35.41 22.27
C LYS A 701 0.50 -34.78 21.72
N ALA A 702 1.53 -34.68 22.55
CA ALA A 702 2.84 -34.24 22.10
C ALA A 702 3.46 -35.28 21.16
N SER A 703 4.06 -34.81 20.07
CA SER A 703 4.92 -35.62 19.21
C SER A 703 6.17 -36.03 19.99
N ILE A 704 6.44 -37.34 20.05
CA ILE A 704 7.56 -37.91 20.78
C ILE A 704 8.78 -37.97 19.85
N PRO A 705 10.00 -37.67 20.33
CA PRO A 705 11.20 -37.75 19.51
C PRO A 705 11.44 -39.19 19.04
N ILE A 706 11.62 -39.35 17.74
CA ILE A 706 11.94 -40.66 17.13
C ILE A 706 13.46 -40.79 17.04
N SER A 707 14.02 -41.96 17.37
CA SER A 707 15.44 -42.28 17.20
C SER A 707 15.74 -42.79 15.78
N ARG A 708 17.02 -42.93 15.41
CA ARG A 708 17.37 -43.48 14.08
C ARG A 708 16.99 -44.95 13.96
N ASP A 709 17.00 -45.70 15.04
CA ASP A 709 16.67 -47.12 15.02
C ASP A 709 15.15 -47.34 14.95
N ASP A 710 14.36 -46.45 15.54
CA ASP A 710 12.89 -46.44 15.38
C ASP A 710 12.46 -46.17 13.93
N VAL A 711 13.22 -45.37 13.18
CA VAL A 711 12.92 -45.15 11.75
C VAL A 711 13.22 -46.42 10.93
N LYS A 712 14.22 -47.20 11.32
CA LYS A 712 14.52 -48.48 10.65
C LYS A 712 13.47 -49.54 10.92
N SER A 713 12.78 -49.50 12.06
CA SER A 713 11.67 -50.43 12.36
C SER A 713 10.35 -50.03 11.70
N LEU A 714 10.23 -48.78 11.20
CA LEU A 714 9.12 -48.30 10.38
C LEU A 714 9.28 -48.61 8.88
N GLN A 715 10.50 -48.94 8.44
CA GLN A 715 10.81 -49.42 7.09
C GLN A 715 10.53 -50.91 6.99
#